data_AF-A0A847FTM5-F1
#
_entry.id   AF-A0A847FTM5-F1
#
_cell.length_a   1.000
_cell.length_b   1.000
_cell.length_c   1.000
_cell.angle_alpha   90.00
_cell.angle_beta   90.00
_cell.angle_gamma   90.00
#
_symmetry.space_group_name_H-M   'P 1'
#
loop_
_entity.id
_entity.type
_entity.pdbx_description
1 polymer ?
#
loop_
_entity_poly.entity_id
_entity_poly.type
_entity_poly.pdbx_seq_one_letter_code
_entity_poly.pdbx_strand_id
1 'polypeptide(L)'
;MDEIVDEIEQEALLRAAAPLIELAIAEDIGPGDATSESTIAAGAVLTGRIVAKAQGVVAGLPVARAVFQRIDPAIRFVTHVADGQEVVPGELLAEATGPGRSLLAAERTVLNFLQRMSGIATLTRQFVDAVACTPAAVLDTRKTLPGFRVLDKYAVRMGGGQNHRQALYDMVLIKDNHVDAAGGIVPAVQRARERHPALPIEVEVRNSEELAEALAIEPPLDRIMLDNMAPDAMREAVALAGGRVPLEASGGLGLEAAADVAATGVDYISVGSLTHSVRALDISMKIERPGRPAAGTGAELAARIAEIKAGLGDRLVILGHLYQRDEVLQFADLTGDSLKLAHDATQTDAKHIVFCGVHFMAETAAILARPGQQVFSPDPSAGCFLADTASLDDVAGAWALLDKALGEAVQEVTPVTYVNSSAQLKAFCGEQGGIVCTSGNAERVMAWALGRRPRVFFFPDQHLGRNTARALGIAADEMLLWDTRQPPAPEAIRRARVILWPGACNVHQRFRPEHVRAVRAQYPGVRVVVHPECRADVVDLADAAGSTAFIVEQVNAAPPGTRLAIGTESHLVARLQREHPDQEILSLSGAPAFCRTMGQITLANLAEVLESLAAGRPINRVTVAGDVADAARQALERMLAV
;
A
#
# COMPACT_ATOMS: atom_id res chain seq x y z
N MET A 1 -3.24 -16.68 15.98
CA MET A 1 -3.86 -15.63 16.82
C MET A 1 -3.81 -14.24 16.19
N ASP A 2 -2.99 -13.97 15.16
CA ASP A 2 -3.36 -12.96 14.14
C ASP A 2 -4.71 -13.32 13.50
N GLU A 3 -4.91 -14.62 13.30
CA GLU A 3 -6.23 -15.24 13.11
C GLU A 3 -7.25 -14.79 14.16
N ILE A 4 -6.92 -14.46 15.42
CA ILE A 4 -7.91 -14.08 16.45
C ILE A 4 -8.29 -12.60 16.39
N VAL A 5 -7.39 -11.67 16.00
CA VAL A 5 -7.79 -10.27 15.73
C VAL A 5 -8.61 -10.21 14.46
N ASP A 6 -8.11 -10.87 13.43
CA ASP A 6 -8.81 -11.01 12.17
C ASP A 6 -10.14 -11.76 12.42
N GLU A 7 -10.19 -12.78 13.28
CA GLU A 7 -11.44 -13.45 13.70
C GLU A 7 -12.33 -12.55 14.55
N ILE A 8 -11.84 -11.70 15.45
CA ILE A 8 -12.70 -10.80 16.24
C ILE A 8 -13.31 -9.73 15.34
N GLU A 9 -12.51 -9.16 14.42
CA GLU A 9 -12.99 -8.18 13.45
C GLU A 9 -13.91 -8.83 12.41
N GLN A 10 -13.57 -10.03 11.93
CA GLN A 10 -14.42 -10.83 11.05
C GLN A 10 -15.68 -11.28 11.78
N GLU A 11 -15.64 -11.64 13.06
CA GLU A 11 -16.82 -12.00 13.84
C GLU A 11 -17.74 -10.80 14.01
N ALA A 12 -17.18 -9.62 14.31
CA ALA A 12 -17.94 -8.37 14.37
C ALA A 12 -18.57 -8.03 13.00
N LEU A 13 -17.81 -8.21 11.92
CA LEU A 13 -18.27 -8.04 10.53
C LEU A 13 -19.42 -9.01 10.22
N LEU A 14 -19.24 -10.29 10.46
CA LEU A 14 -20.21 -11.35 10.19
C LEU A 14 -21.47 -11.19 11.04
N ARG A 15 -21.34 -10.79 12.30
CA ARG A 15 -22.46 -10.48 13.19
C ARG A 15 -23.27 -9.29 12.67
N ALA A 16 -22.61 -8.26 12.16
CA ALA A 16 -23.28 -7.12 11.54
C ALA A 16 -23.90 -7.47 10.18
N ALA A 17 -23.27 -8.38 9.42
CA ALA A 17 -23.74 -8.83 8.12
C ALA A 17 -24.94 -9.78 8.21
N ALA A 18 -25.01 -10.63 9.23
CA ALA A 18 -26.06 -11.65 9.39
C ALA A 18 -27.50 -11.13 9.16
N PRO A 19 -27.99 -10.07 9.82
CA PRO A 19 -29.34 -9.57 9.56
C PRO A 19 -29.53 -9.02 8.14
N LEU A 20 -28.48 -8.49 7.52
CA LEU A 20 -28.53 -8.03 6.12
C LEU A 20 -28.58 -9.21 5.15
N ILE A 21 -27.88 -10.29 5.46
CA ILE A 21 -27.91 -11.54 4.69
C ILE A 21 -29.31 -12.15 4.74
N GLU A 22 -29.94 -12.23 5.92
CA GLU A 22 -31.33 -12.71 6.05
C GLU A 22 -32.30 -11.87 5.21
N LEU A 23 -32.16 -10.54 5.27
CA LEU A 23 -33.00 -9.63 4.51
C LEU A 23 -32.80 -9.83 3.00
N ALA A 24 -31.55 -9.93 2.55
CA ALA A 24 -31.23 -10.13 1.13
C ALA A 24 -31.73 -11.48 0.61
N ILE A 25 -31.58 -12.56 1.39
CA ILE A 25 -32.10 -13.90 1.03
C ILE A 25 -33.63 -13.88 0.94
N ALA A 26 -34.30 -13.23 1.90
CA ALA A 26 -35.75 -13.11 1.88
C ALA A 26 -36.26 -12.29 0.69
N GLU A 27 -35.52 -11.25 0.29
CA GLU A 27 -35.82 -10.41 -0.88
C GLU A 27 -35.60 -11.15 -2.21
N ASP A 28 -34.46 -11.83 -2.37
CA ASP A 28 -33.99 -12.37 -3.65
C ASP A 28 -34.56 -13.78 -3.95
N ILE A 29 -34.66 -14.66 -2.94
CA ILE A 29 -35.09 -16.06 -3.12
C ILE A 29 -36.61 -16.21 -2.91
N GLY A 30 -37.17 -15.56 -1.90
CA GLY A 30 -38.60 -15.62 -1.58
C GLY A 30 -39.18 -17.06 -1.62
N PRO A 31 -40.11 -17.38 -2.54
CA PRO A 31 -40.71 -18.70 -2.66
C PRO A 31 -39.82 -19.77 -3.32
N GLY A 32 -38.72 -19.39 -4.01
CA GLY A 32 -37.81 -20.31 -4.71
C GLY A 32 -37.21 -19.73 -6.00
N ASP A 33 -36.17 -20.38 -6.54
CA ASP A 33 -35.51 -20.00 -7.79
C ASP A 33 -36.10 -20.78 -8.98
N ALA A 34 -37.13 -20.18 -9.61
CA ALA A 34 -37.84 -20.79 -10.73
C ALA A 34 -36.92 -21.14 -11.92
N THR A 35 -35.85 -20.37 -12.14
CA THR A 35 -34.93 -20.61 -13.26
C THR A 35 -34.08 -21.85 -13.00
N SER A 36 -33.42 -21.92 -11.84
CA SER A 36 -32.57 -23.06 -11.50
C SER A 36 -33.38 -24.33 -11.29
N GLU A 37 -34.58 -24.24 -10.71
CA GLU A 37 -35.48 -25.38 -10.54
C GLU A 37 -35.90 -26.01 -11.87
N SER A 38 -36.10 -25.17 -12.89
CA SER A 38 -36.55 -25.61 -14.22
C SER A 38 -35.40 -26.07 -15.12
N THR A 39 -34.19 -25.54 -14.92
CA THR A 39 -33.07 -25.71 -15.86
C THR A 39 -31.91 -26.56 -15.35
N ILE A 40 -31.83 -26.81 -14.03
CA ILE A 40 -30.73 -27.54 -13.40
C ILE A 40 -31.25 -28.80 -12.73
N ALA A 41 -30.63 -29.94 -13.04
CA ALA A 41 -30.96 -31.21 -12.39
C ALA A 41 -30.76 -31.13 -10.88
N ALA A 42 -31.68 -31.70 -10.10
CA ALA A 42 -31.68 -31.59 -8.63
C ALA A 42 -30.39 -32.09 -7.96
N GLY A 43 -29.70 -33.07 -8.57
CA GLY A 43 -28.42 -33.61 -8.07
C GLY A 43 -27.17 -33.01 -8.73
N ALA A 44 -27.31 -31.96 -9.55
CA ALA A 44 -26.15 -31.35 -10.19
C ALA A 44 -25.26 -30.67 -9.15
N VAL A 45 -23.96 -30.95 -9.20
CA VAL A 45 -22.93 -30.21 -8.48
C VAL A 45 -22.24 -29.29 -9.47
N LEU A 46 -22.14 -28.01 -9.14
CA LEU A 46 -21.51 -26.99 -9.98
C LEU A 46 -20.34 -26.35 -9.23
N THR A 47 -19.38 -25.85 -9.99
CA THR A 47 -18.30 -24.97 -9.50
C THR A 47 -18.47 -23.60 -10.14
N GLY A 48 -18.67 -22.58 -9.31
CA GLY A 48 -18.71 -21.17 -9.67
C GLY A 48 -17.36 -20.52 -9.40
N ARG A 49 -16.83 -19.81 -10.39
CA ARG A 49 -15.58 -19.05 -10.30
C ARG A 49 -15.89 -17.56 -10.25
N ILE A 50 -15.52 -16.89 -9.16
CA ILE A 50 -15.70 -15.45 -8.97
C ILE A 50 -14.44 -14.76 -9.48
N VAL A 51 -14.60 -13.87 -10.46
CA VAL A 51 -13.50 -13.26 -11.22
C VAL A 51 -13.66 -11.75 -11.26
N ALA A 52 -12.57 -11.01 -11.06
CA ALA A 52 -12.55 -9.56 -11.25
C ALA A 52 -12.72 -9.21 -12.73
N LYS A 53 -13.58 -8.24 -13.04
CA LYS A 53 -13.82 -7.72 -14.38
C LYS A 53 -13.25 -6.31 -14.56
N ALA A 54 -13.00 -5.63 -13.46
CA ALA A 54 -12.28 -4.36 -13.39
C ALA A 54 -11.13 -4.45 -12.39
N GLN A 55 -10.17 -3.54 -12.50
CA GLN A 55 -9.12 -3.37 -11.51
C GLN A 55 -9.69 -2.74 -10.23
N GLY A 56 -9.28 -3.22 -9.05
CA GLY A 56 -9.70 -2.65 -7.77
C GLY A 56 -9.10 -3.34 -6.56
N VAL A 57 -9.60 -3.01 -5.37
CA VAL A 57 -9.26 -3.65 -4.10
C VAL A 57 -10.42 -4.54 -3.68
N VAL A 58 -10.14 -5.79 -3.31
CA VAL A 58 -11.15 -6.75 -2.86
C VAL A 58 -11.53 -6.47 -1.41
N ALA A 59 -12.83 -6.51 -1.09
CA ALA A 59 -13.32 -6.52 0.28
C ALA A 59 -14.66 -7.25 0.37
N GLY A 60 -14.86 -8.03 1.43
CA GLY A 60 -16.11 -8.75 1.71
C GLY A 60 -16.08 -10.24 1.41
N LEU A 61 -14.92 -10.86 1.21
CA LEU A 61 -14.82 -12.32 1.02
C LEU A 61 -15.41 -13.14 2.19
N PRO A 62 -15.25 -12.75 3.48
CA PRO A 62 -15.92 -13.43 4.59
C PRO A 62 -17.46 -13.34 4.50
N VAL A 63 -17.99 -12.18 4.08
CA VAL A 63 -19.43 -11.97 3.90
C VAL A 63 -19.96 -12.82 2.75
N ALA A 64 -19.24 -12.87 1.63
CA ALA A 64 -19.58 -13.74 0.49
C ALA A 64 -19.64 -15.22 0.89
N ARG A 65 -18.65 -15.70 1.67
CA ARG A 65 -18.64 -17.05 2.25
C ARG A 65 -19.89 -17.29 3.11
N ALA A 66 -20.22 -16.35 3.99
CA ALA A 66 -21.37 -16.47 4.89
C ALA A 66 -22.70 -16.53 4.15
N VAL A 67 -22.87 -15.79 3.05
CA VAL A 67 -24.07 -15.89 2.20
C VAL A 67 -24.21 -17.29 1.61
N PHE A 68 -23.16 -17.84 1.00
CA PHE A 68 -23.19 -19.20 0.45
C PHE A 68 -23.55 -20.24 1.53
N GLN A 69 -22.87 -20.17 2.67
CA GLN A 69 -23.10 -21.10 3.78
C GLN A 69 -24.50 -20.98 4.38
N ARG A 70 -25.07 -19.77 4.39
CA ARG A 70 -26.42 -19.53 4.89
C ARG A 70 -27.50 -20.08 3.96
N ILE A 71 -27.27 -20.04 2.65
CA ILE A 71 -28.18 -20.61 1.64
C ILE A 71 -28.08 -22.13 1.64
N ASP A 72 -26.86 -22.67 1.62
CA ASP A 72 -26.64 -24.11 1.65
C ASP A 72 -25.28 -24.45 2.29
N PRO A 73 -25.25 -25.13 3.46
CA PRO A 73 -24.01 -25.46 4.16
C PRO A 73 -23.14 -26.47 3.40
N ALA A 74 -23.67 -27.13 2.36
CA ALA A 74 -22.89 -28.02 1.49
C ALA A 74 -22.01 -27.26 0.48
N ILE A 75 -22.18 -25.94 0.32
CA ILE A 75 -21.34 -25.14 -0.57
C ILE A 75 -19.97 -24.90 0.08
N ARG A 76 -18.93 -25.43 -0.56
CA ARG A 76 -17.54 -25.16 -0.20
C ARG A 76 -17.07 -23.89 -0.89
N PHE A 77 -16.54 -22.96 -0.11
CA PHE A 77 -15.97 -21.70 -0.62
C PHE A 77 -14.47 -21.62 -0.36
N VAL A 78 -13.68 -21.35 -1.40
CA VAL A 78 -12.21 -21.25 -1.36
C VAL A 78 -11.81 -19.91 -1.96
N THR A 79 -11.05 -19.12 -1.21
CA THR A 79 -10.52 -17.82 -1.66
C THR A 79 -9.13 -17.98 -2.26
N HIS A 80 -8.84 -17.20 -3.30
CA HIS A 80 -7.53 -17.17 -3.98
C HIS A 80 -6.81 -15.83 -3.81
N VAL A 81 -7.50 -14.84 -3.24
CA VAL A 81 -6.96 -13.53 -2.84
C VAL A 81 -7.43 -13.20 -1.41
N ALA A 82 -6.83 -12.20 -0.79
CA ALA A 82 -7.24 -11.67 0.51
C ALA A 82 -8.07 -10.38 0.37
N ASP A 83 -8.90 -10.08 1.37
CA ASP A 83 -9.48 -8.74 1.51
C ASP A 83 -8.35 -7.71 1.69
N GLY A 84 -8.50 -6.54 1.09
CA GLY A 84 -7.47 -5.49 1.00
C GLY A 84 -6.46 -5.70 -0.13
N GLN A 85 -6.44 -6.86 -0.79
CA GLN A 85 -5.58 -7.14 -1.93
C GLN A 85 -6.10 -6.44 -3.20
N GLU A 86 -5.17 -5.92 -3.99
CA GLU A 86 -5.48 -5.39 -5.31
C GLU A 86 -5.54 -6.50 -6.36
N VAL A 87 -6.48 -6.35 -7.29
CA VAL A 87 -6.76 -7.32 -8.35
C VAL A 87 -6.90 -6.64 -9.70
N VAL A 88 -6.57 -7.37 -10.75
CA VAL A 88 -6.70 -6.92 -12.14
C VAL A 88 -7.80 -7.70 -12.89
N PRO A 89 -8.31 -7.19 -14.02
CA PRO A 89 -9.30 -7.90 -14.81
C PRO A 89 -8.84 -9.32 -15.21
N GLY A 90 -9.69 -10.31 -14.98
CA GLY A 90 -9.43 -11.72 -15.26
C GLY A 90 -8.90 -12.52 -14.07
N GLU A 91 -8.53 -11.86 -12.98
CA GLU A 91 -8.00 -12.50 -11.78
C GLU A 91 -9.09 -13.27 -11.02
N LEU A 92 -8.76 -14.49 -10.57
CA LEU A 92 -9.65 -15.35 -9.81
C LEU A 92 -9.65 -14.92 -8.34
N LEU A 93 -10.82 -14.55 -7.83
CA LEU A 93 -10.98 -14.10 -6.44
C LEU A 93 -11.30 -15.26 -5.50
N ALA A 94 -12.24 -16.10 -5.91
CA ALA A 94 -12.72 -17.23 -5.13
C ALA A 94 -13.44 -18.27 -6.01
N GLU A 95 -13.58 -19.47 -5.48
CA GLU A 95 -14.34 -20.58 -6.04
C GLU A 95 -15.38 -21.08 -5.04
N ALA A 96 -16.57 -21.40 -5.55
CA ALA A 96 -17.67 -21.94 -4.79
C ALA A 96 -18.17 -23.23 -5.45
N THR A 97 -18.14 -24.36 -4.74
CA THR A 97 -18.56 -25.67 -5.25
C THR A 97 -19.64 -26.27 -4.37
N GLY A 98 -20.75 -26.71 -4.97
CA GLY A 98 -21.86 -27.31 -4.22
C GLY A 98 -23.09 -27.59 -5.09
N PRO A 99 -24.27 -27.84 -4.47
CA PRO A 99 -25.52 -28.07 -5.19
C PRO A 99 -25.83 -26.91 -6.15
N GLY A 100 -26.03 -27.21 -7.42
CA GLY A 100 -26.07 -26.20 -8.49
C GLY A 100 -27.21 -25.20 -8.37
N ARG A 101 -28.38 -25.64 -7.90
CA ARG A 101 -29.54 -24.75 -7.66
C ARG A 101 -29.24 -23.76 -6.53
N SER A 102 -28.72 -24.24 -5.41
CA SER A 102 -28.32 -23.41 -4.26
C SER A 102 -27.21 -22.42 -4.64
N LEU A 103 -26.23 -22.88 -5.43
CA LEU A 103 -25.10 -22.07 -5.87
C LEU A 103 -25.55 -20.87 -6.71
N LEU A 104 -26.47 -21.07 -7.67
CA LEU A 104 -26.98 -19.99 -8.50
C LEU A 104 -27.97 -19.08 -7.77
N ALA A 105 -28.80 -19.64 -6.87
CA ALA A 105 -29.67 -18.83 -6.01
C ALA A 105 -28.87 -17.85 -5.14
N ALA A 106 -27.64 -18.20 -4.76
CA ALA A 106 -26.74 -17.34 -4.00
C ALA A 106 -26.02 -16.26 -4.83
N GLU A 107 -25.90 -16.43 -6.15
CA GLU A 107 -24.99 -15.68 -7.01
C GLU A 107 -25.16 -14.17 -6.86
N ARG A 108 -26.39 -13.67 -7.05
CA ARG A 108 -26.66 -12.23 -7.11
C ARG A 108 -26.42 -11.57 -5.77
N THR A 109 -26.90 -12.18 -4.70
CA THR A 109 -26.69 -11.70 -3.33
C THR A 109 -25.20 -11.65 -2.99
N VAL A 110 -24.43 -12.71 -3.27
CA VAL A 110 -22.97 -12.75 -3.06
C VAL A 110 -22.27 -11.62 -3.82
N LEU A 111 -22.55 -11.49 -5.12
CA LEU A 111 -21.91 -10.48 -5.95
C LEU A 111 -22.26 -9.06 -5.48
N ASN A 112 -23.50 -8.78 -5.10
CA ASN A 112 -23.90 -7.45 -4.63
C ASN A 112 -23.12 -6.99 -3.39
N PHE A 113 -22.92 -7.87 -2.40
CA PHE A 113 -22.09 -7.56 -1.23
C PHE A 113 -20.63 -7.33 -1.61
N LEU A 114 -20.04 -8.30 -2.33
CA LEU A 114 -18.62 -8.27 -2.69
C LEU A 114 -18.29 -7.07 -3.59
N GLN A 115 -19.11 -6.78 -4.60
CA GLN A 115 -18.92 -5.68 -5.53
C GLN A 115 -19.04 -4.31 -4.85
N ARG A 116 -20.02 -4.12 -3.95
CA ARG A 116 -20.17 -2.86 -3.20
C ARG A 116 -18.97 -2.63 -2.28
N MET A 117 -18.65 -3.60 -1.44
CA MET A 117 -17.55 -3.49 -0.47
C MET A 117 -16.21 -3.28 -1.19
N SER A 118 -15.94 -4.04 -2.25
CA SER A 118 -14.74 -3.85 -3.07
C SER A 118 -14.70 -2.47 -3.75
N GLY A 119 -15.85 -1.91 -4.14
CA GLY A 119 -15.94 -0.54 -4.66
C GLY A 119 -15.50 0.52 -3.63
N ILE A 120 -15.90 0.37 -2.37
CA ILE A 120 -15.52 1.28 -1.27
C ILE A 120 -14.02 1.18 -1.00
N ALA A 121 -13.50 -0.05 -0.90
CA ALA A 121 -12.07 -0.30 -0.68
C ALA A 121 -11.23 0.29 -1.82
N THR A 122 -11.69 0.14 -3.06
CA THR A 122 -11.03 0.68 -4.26
C THR A 122 -10.97 2.21 -4.23
N LEU A 123 -12.09 2.89 -3.96
CA LEU A 123 -12.10 4.36 -3.89
C LEU A 123 -11.25 4.86 -2.72
N THR A 124 -11.30 4.18 -1.57
CA THR A 124 -10.50 4.53 -0.41
C THR A 124 -9.01 4.42 -0.71
N ARG A 125 -8.57 3.35 -1.39
CA ARG A 125 -7.17 3.17 -1.83
C ARG A 125 -6.69 4.34 -2.69
N GLN A 126 -7.54 4.82 -3.61
CA GLN A 126 -7.19 5.98 -4.45
C GLN A 126 -6.91 7.23 -3.62
N PHE A 127 -7.73 7.52 -2.60
CA PHE A 127 -7.48 8.65 -1.70
C PHE A 127 -6.23 8.43 -0.84
N VAL A 128 -6.02 7.22 -0.31
CA VAL A 128 -4.83 6.89 0.50
C VAL A 128 -3.55 7.07 -0.31
N ASP A 129 -3.53 6.59 -1.56
CA ASP A 129 -2.40 6.77 -2.46
C ASP A 129 -2.17 8.26 -2.79
N ALA A 130 -3.24 9.03 -3.02
CA ALA A 130 -3.13 10.47 -3.32
C ALA A 130 -2.50 11.30 -2.19
N VAL A 131 -2.56 10.83 -0.94
CA VAL A 131 -2.04 11.53 0.24
C VAL A 131 -0.80 10.86 0.85
N ALA A 132 -0.29 9.79 0.23
CA ALA A 132 0.77 8.95 0.79
C ALA A 132 2.09 9.69 1.11
N CYS A 133 2.38 10.79 0.42
CA CYS A 133 3.59 11.61 0.66
C CYS A 133 3.44 12.60 1.83
N THR A 134 2.33 12.55 2.57
CA THR A 134 2.00 13.47 3.67
C THR A 134 1.68 12.67 4.95
N PRO A 135 1.67 13.31 6.13
CA PRO A 135 1.25 12.64 7.36
C PRO A 135 -0.25 12.33 7.41
N ALA A 136 -1.07 12.91 6.51
CA ALA A 136 -2.51 12.84 6.55
C ALA A 136 -3.05 11.39 6.46
N ALA A 137 -4.07 11.07 7.25
CA ALA A 137 -4.82 9.83 7.18
C ALA A 137 -6.21 10.08 6.59
N VAL A 138 -6.63 9.21 5.66
CA VAL A 138 -7.96 9.26 5.06
C VAL A 138 -8.96 8.62 5.99
N LEU A 139 -10.03 9.35 6.31
CA LEU A 139 -11.10 8.90 7.18
C LEU A 139 -12.40 8.72 6.42
N ASP A 140 -13.15 7.68 6.81
CA ASP A 140 -14.56 7.57 6.46
C ASP A 140 -15.43 8.59 7.21
N THR A 141 -16.74 8.51 6.96
CA THR A 141 -17.71 9.25 7.77
C THR A 141 -18.86 8.35 8.18
N ARG A 142 -19.87 8.93 8.84
CA ARG A 142 -21.13 8.25 9.14
C ARG A 142 -22.17 8.29 8.01
N LYS A 143 -21.82 8.88 6.86
CA LYS A 143 -22.66 8.92 5.66
C LYS A 143 -22.60 7.57 4.93
N THR A 144 -23.14 6.55 5.57
CA THR A 144 -23.16 5.17 5.05
C THR A 144 -24.56 4.78 4.60
N LEU A 145 -24.68 3.70 3.83
CA LEU A 145 -25.99 3.09 3.59
C LEU A 145 -26.59 2.64 4.95
N PRO A 146 -27.88 2.90 5.25
CA PRO A 146 -28.49 2.50 6.51
C PRO A 146 -28.36 0.98 6.74
N GLY A 147 -28.00 0.57 7.96
CA GLY A 147 -27.73 -0.83 8.31
C GLY A 147 -26.34 -1.36 7.92
N PHE A 148 -25.73 -0.83 6.85
CA PHE A 148 -24.46 -1.32 6.29
C PHE A 148 -23.19 -0.76 6.92
N ARG A 149 -23.31 0.10 7.95
CA ARG A 149 -22.18 0.89 8.46
C ARG A 149 -20.94 0.07 8.77
N VAL A 150 -21.07 -1.07 9.45
CA VAL A 150 -19.92 -1.91 9.81
C VAL A 150 -19.23 -2.46 8.56
N LEU A 151 -20.00 -2.91 7.55
CA LEU A 151 -19.48 -3.44 6.29
C LEU A 151 -18.80 -2.34 5.46
N ASP A 152 -19.44 -1.17 5.33
CA ASP A 152 -18.90 -0.02 4.61
C ASP A 152 -17.57 0.45 5.24
N LYS A 153 -17.50 0.54 6.57
CA LYS A 153 -16.30 0.94 7.32
C LYS A 153 -15.19 -0.13 7.30
N TYR A 154 -15.57 -1.41 7.33
CA TYR A 154 -14.63 -2.49 7.10
C TYR A 154 -13.98 -2.38 5.71
N ALA A 155 -14.77 -2.09 4.68
CA ALA A 155 -14.24 -1.89 3.33
C ALA A 155 -13.30 -0.68 3.22
N VAL A 156 -13.57 0.42 3.93
CA VAL A 156 -12.63 1.56 4.02
C VAL A 156 -11.28 1.10 4.58
N ARG A 157 -11.28 0.32 5.66
CA ARG A 157 -10.04 -0.23 6.23
C ARG A 157 -9.29 -1.12 5.24
N MET A 158 -9.98 -1.95 4.48
CA MET A 158 -9.35 -2.77 3.43
C MET A 158 -8.72 -1.91 2.33
N GLY A 159 -9.30 -0.74 2.04
CA GLY A 159 -8.68 0.29 1.20
C GLY A 159 -7.53 1.06 1.85
N GLY A 160 -7.20 0.81 3.13
CA GLY A 160 -6.13 1.46 3.87
C GLY A 160 -6.52 2.78 4.55
N GLY A 161 -7.79 3.17 4.50
CA GLY A 161 -8.30 4.30 5.29
C GLY A 161 -8.51 3.92 6.75
N GLN A 162 -8.84 4.90 7.59
CA GLN A 162 -9.20 4.68 8.99
C GLN A 162 -10.66 5.06 9.24
N ASN A 163 -11.22 4.50 10.31
CA ASN A 163 -12.58 4.83 10.72
C ASN A 163 -12.59 6.09 11.58
N HIS A 164 -13.42 7.07 11.25
CA HIS A 164 -13.58 8.31 12.05
C HIS A 164 -14.22 8.01 13.41
N ARG A 165 -15.54 7.79 13.42
CA ARG A 165 -16.28 7.21 14.54
C ARG A 165 -17.32 6.22 14.03
N GLN A 166 -17.61 5.18 14.79
CA GLN A 166 -18.63 4.18 14.49
C GLN A 166 -20.05 4.74 14.62
N ALA A 167 -20.35 5.56 15.63
CA ALA A 167 -21.72 5.94 15.94
C ALA A 167 -21.87 7.33 16.57
N LEU A 168 -22.98 7.58 17.26
CA LEU A 168 -23.18 8.79 18.09
C LEU A 168 -22.59 8.61 19.50
N TYR A 169 -22.33 7.37 19.91
CA TYR A 169 -22.06 7.00 21.30
C TYR A 169 -20.57 6.87 21.64
N ASP A 170 -19.69 6.88 20.63
CA ASP A 170 -18.27 6.55 20.77
C ASP A 170 -17.33 7.76 20.63
N MET A 171 -17.84 8.89 20.16
CA MET A 171 -17.11 10.17 20.13
C MET A 171 -18.09 11.35 20.09
N VAL A 172 -17.79 12.39 20.88
CA VAL A 172 -18.52 13.65 20.83
C VAL A 172 -17.99 14.49 19.66
N LEU A 173 -18.85 14.77 18.68
CA LEU A 173 -18.54 15.69 17.58
C LEU A 173 -19.44 16.91 17.69
N ILE A 174 -18.84 18.04 18.06
CA ILE A 174 -19.51 19.33 18.23
C ILE A 174 -19.43 20.07 16.89
N LYS A 175 -20.50 19.98 16.11
CA LYS A 175 -20.68 20.73 14.85
C LYS A 175 -21.17 22.16 15.10
N ASP A 176 -21.09 23.00 14.07
CA ASP A 176 -21.65 24.36 13.98
C ASP A 176 -23.00 24.55 14.70
N ASN A 177 -23.98 23.70 14.40
CA ASN A 177 -25.32 23.78 14.97
C ASN A 177 -25.35 23.51 16.48
N HIS A 178 -24.42 22.69 16.98
CA HIS A 178 -24.29 22.44 18.41
C HIS A 178 -23.59 23.60 19.12
N VAL A 179 -22.59 24.20 18.49
CA VAL A 179 -21.91 25.42 18.97
C VAL A 179 -22.92 26.54 19.12
N ASP A 180 -23.70 26.81 18.07
CA ASP A 180 -24.72 27.86 18.06
C ASP A 180 -25.81 27.59 19.12
N ALA A 181 -26.26 26.34 19.26
CA ALA A 181 -27.25 25.96 20.27
C ALA A 181 -26.72 26.01 21.72
N ALA A 182 -25.42 25.79 21.91
CA ALA A 182 -24.79 25.84 23.23
C ALA A 182 -24.44 27.27 23.69
N GLY A 183 -24.39 28.22 22.76
CA GLY A 183 -23.96 29.60 22.99
C GLY A 183 -22.45 29.81 22.86
N GLY A 184 -21.76 28.99 22.07
CA GLY A 184 -20.31 29.07 21.82
C GLY A 184 -19.57 27.74 21.98
N ILE A 185 -18.30 27.71 21.57
CA ILE A 185 -17.48 26.48 21.59
C ILE A 185 -17.18 26.07 23.03
N VAL A 186 -16.71 27.00 23.86
CA VAL A 186 -16.34 26.72 25.25
C VAL A 186 -17.50 26.11 26.06
N PRO A 187 -18.72 26.68 26.07
CA PRO A 187 -19.86 26.08 26.76
C PRO A 187 -20.23 24.68 26.22
N ALA A 188 -20.11 24.45 24.91
CA ALA A 188 -20.41 23.15 24.31
C ALA A 188 -19.44 22.07 24.81
N VAL A 189 -18.13 22.37 24.79
CA VAL A 189 -17.07 21.46 25.24
C VAL A 189 -17.18 21.17 26.74
N GLN A 190 -17.42 22.20 27.57
CA GLN A 190 -17.58 22.01 29.01
C GLN A 190 -18.73 21.05 29.33
N ARG A 191 -19.91 21.27 28.73
CA ARG A 191 -21.07 20.37 28.89
C ARG A 191 -20.78 18.96 28.41
N ALA A 192 -20.03 18.81 27.31
CA ALA A 192 -19.63 17.50 26.80
C ALA A 192 -18.73 16.75 27.80
N ARG A 193 -17.71 17.41 28.35
CA ARG A 193 -16.79 16.82 29.34
C ARG A 193 -17.48 16.44 30.64
N GLU A 194 -18.39 17.28 31.12
CA GLU A 194 -19.17 16.99 32.33
C GLU A 194 -20.03 15.73 32.18
N ARG A 195 -20.62 15.54 30.99
CA ARG A 195 -21.59 14.46 30.75
C ARG A 195 -20.95 13.17 30.25
N HIS A 196 -19.86 13.28 29.49
CA HIS A 196 -19.16 12.17 28.85
C HIS A 196 -17.63 12.31 28.97
N PRO A 197 -17.07 12.29 30.20
CA PRO A 197 -15.66 12.60 30.45
C PRO A 197 -14.66 11.61 29.82
N ALA A 198 -15.11 10.41 29.46
CA ALA A 198 -14.28 9.36 28.88
C ALA A 198 -14.32 9.32 27.34
N LEU A 199 -15.20 10.09 26.70
CA LEU A 199 -15.30 10.10 25.23
C LEU A 199 -14.37 11.17 24.64
N PRO A 200 -13.69 10.86 23.54
CA PRO A 200 -12.95 11.88 22.80
C PRO A 200 -13.90 12.96 22.29
N ILE A 201 -13.39 14.19 22.21
CA ILE A 201 -14.13 15.37 21.76
C ILE A 201 -13.45 15.99 20.55
N GLU A 202 -14.22 16.07 19.47
CA GLU A 202 -13.88 16.80 18.26
C GLU A 202 -14.80 18.02 18.10
N VAL A 203 -14.22 19.15 17.71
CA VAL A 203 -14.95 20.40 17.47
C VAL A 203 -14.73 20.85 16.03
N GLU A 204 -15.83 21.18 15.36
CA GLU A 204 -15.83 21.82 14.04
C GLU A 204 -15.66 23.33 14.19
N VAL A 205 -14.73 23.92 13.42
CA VAL A 205 -14.47 25.36 13.41
C VAL A 205 -14.63 25.93 12.00
N ARG A 206 -15.20 27.14 11.92
CA ARG A 206 -15.55 27.81 10.67
C ARG A 206 -14.48 28.79 10.19
N ASN A 207 -13.64 29.29 11.10
CA ASN A 207 -12.64 30.32 10.81
C ASN A 207 -11.49 30.29 11.83
N SER A 208 -10.50 31.16 11.63
CA SER A 208 -9.31 31.27 12.48
C SER A 208 -9.58 31.76 13.91
N GLU A 209 -10.64 32.54 14.13
CA GLU A 209 -11.04 33.00 15.47
C GLU A 209 -11.59 31.84 16.31
N GLU A 210 -12.49 31.04 15.73
CA GLU A 210 -13.01 29.83 16.36
C GLU A 210 -11.92 28.78 16.59
N LEU A 211 -10.96 28.66 15.66
CA LEU A 211 -9.79 27.81 15.84
C LEU A 211 -8.95 28.27 17.04
N ALA A 212 -8.70 29.58 17.18
CA ALA A 212 -7.97 30.13 18.32
C ALA A 212 -8.72 29.89 19.64
N GLU A 213 -10.04 30.04 19.65
CA GLU A 213 -10.90 29.72 20.80
C GLU A 213 -10.77 28.24 21.18
N ALA A 214 -10.92 27.34 20.21
CA ALA A 214 -10.82 25.89 20.43
C ALA A 214 -9.44 25.45 20.93
N LEU A 215 -8.36 26.04 20.41
CA LEU A 215 -6.98 25.78 20.83
C LEU A 215 -6.64 26.30 22.23
N ALA A 216 -7.44 27.23 22.79
CA ALA A 216 -7.24 27.77 24.13
C ALA A 216 -7.92 26.94 25.23
N ILE A 217 -8.69 25.90 24.87
CA ILE A 217 -9.41 25.06 25.82
C ILE A 217 -8.47 24.08 26.52
N GLU A 218 -8.57 24.02 27.86
CA GLU A 218 -7.79 23.12 28.71
C GLU A 218 -8.70 22.14 29.49
N PRO A 219 -8.37 20.83 29.59
CA PRO A 219 -7.32 20.13 28.83
C PRO A 219 -7.53 20.26 27.30
N PRO A 220 -6.51 19.97 26.45
CA PRO A 220 -6.65 20.07 25.00
C PRO A 220 -7.80 19.21 24.45
N LEU A 221 -8.36 19.62 23.30
CA LEU A 221 -9.30 18.80 22.53
C LEU A 221 -8.56 17.60 21.91
N ASP A 222 -9.30 16.52 21.63
CA ASP A 222 -8.73 15.35 20.95
C ASP A 222 -8.52 15.61 19.45
N ARG A 223 -9.36 16.47 18.85
CA ARG A 223 -9.30 16.84 17.44
C ARG A 223 -10.05 18.15 17.14
N ILE A 224 -9.60 18.88 16.12
CA ILE A 224 -10.32 20.03 15.57
C ILE A 224 -10.55 19.82 14.07
N MET A 225 -11.78 19.99 13.61
CA MET A 225 -12.18 19.88 12.21
C MET A 225 -12.27 21.25 11.54
N LEU A 226 -11.49 21.44 10.48
CA LEU A 226 -11.52 22.57 9.57
C LEU A 226 -12.56 22.29 8.47
N ASP A 227 -13.79 22.77 8.63
CA ASP A 227 -14.87 22.49 7.68
C ASP A 227 -14.89 23.50 6.51
N ASN A 228 -14.81 23.00 5.28
CA ASN A 228 -14.89 23.78 4.04
C ASN A 228 -13.90 24.96 3.94
N MET A 229 -12.77 24.92 4.66
CA MET A 229 -11.73 25.95 4.54
C MET A 229 -10.97 25.84 3.22
N ALA A 230 -10.48 26.95 2.69
CA ALA A 230 -9.58 26.93 1.53
C ALA A 230 -8.17 26.45 1.93
N PRO A 231 -7.37 25.85 1.02
CA PRO A 231 -6.03 25.34 1.35
C PRO A 231 -5.09 26.37 1.99
N ASP A 232 -5.16 27.65 1.59
CA ASP A 232 -4.33 28.71 2.19
C ASP A 232 -4.72 28.97 3.66
N ALA A 233 -6.03 29.05 3.94
CA ALA A 233 -6.54 29.17 5.29
C ALA A 233 -6.21 27.93 6.15
N MET A 234 -6.23 26.73 5.56
CA MET A 234 -5.79 25.51 6.25
C MET A 234 -4.30 25.56 6.61
N ARG A 235 -3.41 26.08 5.74
CA ARG A 235 -1.99 26.24 6.09
C ARG A 235 -1.80 27.20 7.25
N GLU A 236 -2.53 28.31 7.27
CA GLU A 236 -2.54 29.24 8.40
C GLU A 236 -3.04 28.56 9.68
N ALA A 237 -4.10 27.75 9.58
CA ALA A 237 -4.64 26.97 10.69
C ALA A 237 -3.63 25.94 11.24
N VAL A 238 -2.94 25.21 10.36
CA VAL A 238 -1.89 24.26 10.73
C VAL A 238 -0.74 24.97 11.43
N ALA A 239 -0.29 26.12 10.89
CA ALA A 239 0.75 26.93 11.51
C ALA A 239 0.32 27.47 12.89
N LEU A 240 -0.94 27.92 13.02
CA LEU A 240 -1.50 28.39 14.29
C LEU A 240 -1.61 27.26 15.32
N ALA A 241 -2.08 26.08 14.92
CA ALA A 241 -2.20 24.93 15.81
C ALA A 241 -0.84 24.46 16.33
N GLY A 242 0.20 24.48 15.48
CA GLY A 242 1.58 24.17 15.86
C GLY A 242 1.74 22.77 16.46
N GLY A 243 0.91 21.81 16.02
CA GLY A 243 0.91 20.42 16.50
C GLY A 243 0.30 20.22 17.90
N ARG A 244 -0.34 21.24 18.50
CA ARG A 244 -0.98 21.13 19.83
C ARG A 244 -2.18 20.20 19.86
N VAL A 245 -2.96 20.19 18.77
CA VAL A 245 -4.16 19.36 18.59
C VAL A 245 -4.17 18.87 17.14
N PRO A 246 -4.47 17.59 16.88
CA PRO A 246 -4.59 17.09 15.51
C PRO A 246 -5.70 17.81 14.74
N LEU A 247 -5.41 18.15 13.48
CA LEU A 247 -6.35 18.84 12.60
C LEU A 247 -6.94 17.89 11.56
N GLU A 248 -8.24 18.01 11.34
CA GLU A 248 -8.98 17.26 10.33
C GLU A 248 -9.56 18.20 9.28
N ALA A 249 -9.35 17.91 7.99
CA ALA A 249 -10.05 18.60 6.91
C ALA A 249 -11.32 17.85 6.51
N SER A 250 -12.42 18.59 6.32
CA SER A 250 -13.71 18.10 5.85
C SER A 250 -14.32 19.07 4.83
N GLY A 251 -15.28 18.59 4.03
CA GLY A 251 -16.10 19.45 3.17
C GLY A 251 -16.02 19.12 1.68
N GLY A 252 -16.89 18.22 1.20
CA GLY A 252 -17.07 17.97 -0.25
C GLY A 252 -15.81 17.52 -1.01
N LEU A 253 -14.78 17.03 -0.31
CA LEU A 253 -13.46 16.77 -0.86
C LEU A 253 -13.50 15.65 -1.92
N GLY A 254 -13.19 16.03 -3.15
CA GLY A 254 -12.95 15.12 -4.26
C GLY A 254 -11.52 14.58 -4.26
N LEU A 255 -11.28 13.53 -5.07
CA LEU A 255 -9.96 12.92 -5.20
C LEU A 255 -8.92 13.91 -5.74
N GLU A 256 -9.32 14.83 -6.64
CA GLU A 256 -8.39 15.79 -7.25
C GLU A 256 -7.82 16.78 -6.23
N ALA A 257 -8.59 17.11 -5.18
CA ALA A 257 -8.18 18.06 -4.15
C ALA A 257 -7.44 17.40 -2.97
N ALA A 258 -7.50 16.06 -2.86
CA ALA A 258 -6.99 15.34 -1.67
C ALA A 258 -5.50 15.62 -1.42
N ALA A 259 -4.68 15.58 -2.47
CA ALA A 259 -3.25 15.83 -2.37
C ALA A 259 -2.94 17.28 -1.91
N ASP A 260 -3.70 18.25 -2.39
CA ASP A 260 -3.51 19.67 -2.04
C ASP A 260 -3.91 19.96 -0.60
N VAL A 261 -5.02 19.37 -0.14
CA VAL A 261 -5.47 19.45 1.25
C VAL A 261 -4.46 18.77 2.16
N ALA A 262 -3.98 17.58 1.81
CA ALA A 262 -2.98 16.86 2.60
C ALA A 262 -1.66 17.64 2.71
N ALA A 263 -1.24 18.29 1.62
CA ALA A 263 -0.05 19.13 1.59
C ALA A 263 -0.14 20.41 2.45
N THR A 264 -1.33 20.73 2.99
CA THR A 264 -1.45 21.83 3.98
C THR A 264 -0.85 21.46 5.34
N GLY A 265 -0.69 20.15 5.62
CA GLY A 265 -0.16 19.63 6.88
C GLY A 265 -1.21 19.18 7.88
N VAL A 266 -2.48 19.04 7.48
CA VAL A 266 -3.52 18.41 8.31
C VAL A 266 -3.21 16.93 8.59
N ASP A 267 -3.66 16.44 9.73
CA ASP A 267 -3.44 15.06 10.17
C ASP A 267 -4.48 14.09 9.60
N TYR A 268 -5.69 14.58 9.32
CA TYR A 268 -6.81 13.76 8.85
C TYR A 268 -7.58 14.42 7.72
N ILE A 269 -8.16 13.60 6.85
CA ILE A 269 -9.05 14.05 5.77
C ILE A 269 -10.30 13.17 5.77
N SER A 270 -11.45 13.75 6.11
CA SER A 270 -12.73 13.06 6.15
C SER A 270 -13.43 13.10 4.79
N VAL A 271 -13.69 11.91 4.22
CA VAL A 271 -14.23 11.76 2.87
C VAL A 271 -15.57 11.03 2.93
N GLY A 272 -16.66 11.78 2.79
CA GLY A 272 -18.01 11.20 2.81
C GLY A 272 -18.31 10.28 1.63
N SER A 273 -17.80 10.63 0.44
CA SER A 273 -18.08 9.95 -0.82
C SER A 273 -17.61 8.49 -0.85
N LEU A 274 -16.67 8.11 0.03
CA LEU A 274 -16.19 6.73 0.19
C LEU A 274 -17.34 5.73 0.37
N THR A 275 -18.37 6.10 1.12
CA THR A 275 -19.42 5.16 1.55
C THR A 275 -20.80 5.45 0.94
N HIS A 276 -21.16 6.72 0.71
CA HIS A 276 -22.49 7.07 0.14
C HIS A 276 -22.52 7.19 -1.38
N SER A 277 -21.38 7.38 -2.06
CA SER A 277 -21.29 7.58 -3.51
C SER A 277 -20.48 6.50 -4.20
N VAL A 278 -20.37 5.31 -3.58
CA VAL A 278 -19.55 4.22 -4.12
C VAL A 278 -20.08 3.72 -5.46
N ARG A 279 -19.16 3.53 -6.41
CA ARG A 279 -19.38 2.71 -7.60
C ARG A 279 -18.91 1.28 -7.31
N ALA A 280 -19.81 0.31 -7.47
CA ALA A 280 -19.49 -1.09 -7.24
C ALA A 280 -18.37 -1.56 -8.20
N LEU A 281 -17.43 -2.37 -7.70
CA LEU A 281 -16.38 -2.98 -8.53
C LEU A 281 -17.02 -4.03 -9.45
N ASP A 282 -16.61 -4.07 -10.73
CA ASP A 282 -17.14 -5.07 -11.65
C ASP A 282 -16.52 -6.45 -11.34
N ILE A 283 -17.34 -7.40 -10.90
CA ILE A 283 -16.98 -8.78 -10.53
C ILE A 283 -18.09 -9.68 -11.06
N SER A 284 -17.73 -10.84 -11.60
CA SER A 284 -18.72 -11.82 -12.05
C SER A 284 -18.44 -13.21 -11.54
N MET A 285 -19.49 -14.04 -11.45
CA MET A 285 -19.37 -15.48 -11.23
C MET A 285 -19.61 -16.20 -12.56
N LYS A 286 -18.79 -17.21 -12.88
CA LYS A 286 -19.00 -18.08 -14.04
C LYS A 286 -19.00 -19.54 -13.62
N ILE A 287 -19.96 -20.30 -14.13
CA ILE A 287 -20.03 -21.75 -13.91
C ILE A 287 -19.03 -22.47 -14.82
N GLU A 288 -18.24 -23.36 -14.24
CA GLU A 288 -17.34 -24.24 -14.96
C GLU A 288 -18.12 -25.31 -15.73
N ARG A 289 -17.76 -25.55 -16.99
CA ARG A 289 -18.42 -26.58 -17.81
C ARG A 289 -17.83 -27.96 -17.48
N PRO A 290 -18.65 -29.00 -17.24
CA PRO A 290 -18.15 -30.35 -17.05
C PRO A 290 -17.34 -30.83 -18.26
N GLY A 291 -16.11 -31.31 -18.04
CA GLY A 291 -15.29 -31.98 -19.07
C GLY A 291 -14.57 -31.05 -20.07
N ARG A 292 -14.60 -29.73 -19.89
CA ARG A 292 -13.76 -28.79 -20.64
C ARG A 292 -12.93 -27.99 -19.64
N PRO A 293 -11.59 -28.15 -19.61
CA PRO A 293 -10.75 -27.23 -18.86
C PRO A 293 -11.08 -25.81 -19.32
N ALA A 294 -11.32 -24.91 -18.36
CA ALA A 294 -11.58 -23.51 -18.64
C ALA A 294 -10.39 -22.91 -19.41
N ALA A 295 -10.55 -21.75 -20.03
CA ALA A 295 -9.41 -21.04 -20.56
C ALA A 295 -8.46 -20.67 -19.39
N GLY A 296 -7.39 -21.44 -19.21
CA GLY A 296 -6.27 -21.19 -18.32
C GLY A 296 -6.63 -21.07 -16.84
N THR A 297 -6.86 -22.18 -16.14
CA THR A 297 -6.79 -22.15 -14.66
C THR A 297 -5.38 -21.79 -14.19
N GLY A 298 -5.23 -21.31 -12.94
CA GLY A 298 -3.89 -21.04 -12.37
C GLY A 298 -2.97 -22.28 -12.44
N ALA A 299 -3.53 -23.48 -12.26
CA ALA A 299 -2.81 -24.73 -12.42
C ALA A 299 -2.37 -25.03 -13.86
N GLU A 300 -3.22 -24.74 -14.85
CA GLU A 300 -2.88 -24.88 -16.27
C GLU A 300 -1.79 -23.89 -16.69
N LEU A 301 -1.92 -22.63 -16.28
CA LEU A 301 -0.91 -21.60 -16.54
C LEU A 301 0.42 -21.99 -15.88
N ALA A 302 0.39 -22.46 -14.64
CA ALA A 302 1.56 -22.94 -13.92
C ALA A 302 2.24 -24.12 -14.65
N ALA A 303 1.46 -25.12 -15.08
CA ALA A 303 1.99 -26.26 -15.84
C ALA A 303 2.61 -25.81 -17.18
N ARG A 304 1.96 -24.87 -17.86
CA ARG A 304 2.43 -24.31 -19.13
C ARG A 304 3.72 -23.51 -18.97
N ILE A 305 3.81 -22.67 -17.94
CA ILE A 305 5.04 -21.94 -17.59
C ILE A 305 6.18 -22.92 -17.32
N ALA A 306 5.93 -23.98 -16.54
CA ALA A 306 6.93 -24.99 -16.24
C ALA A 306 7.46 -25.69 -17.51
N GLU A 307 6.56 -26.06 -18.42
CA GLU A 307 6.92 -26.67 -19.71
C GLU A 307 7.78 -25.74 -20.57
N ILE A 308 7.39 -24.47 -20.71
CA ILE A 308 8.11 -23.49 -21.52
C ILE A 308 9.47 -23.18 -20.92
N LYS A 309 9.53 -22.99 -19.59
CA LYS A 309 10.78 -22.74 -18.86
C LYS A 309 11.76 -23.89 -19.08
N ALA A 310 11.30 -25.14 -18.98
CA ALA A 310 12.12 -26.31 -19.25
C ALA A 310 12.62 -26.35 -20.71
N GLY A 311 11.78 -25.98 -21.68
CA GLY A 311 12.17 -25.90 -23.10
C GLY A 311 13.17 -24.78 -23.43
N LEU A 312 13.17 -23.68 -22.68
CA LEU A 312 14.15 -22.60 -22.81
C LEU A 312 15.50 -22.97 -22.17
N GLY A 313 15.48 -23.75 -21.08
CA GLY A 313 16.67 -24.26 -20.38
C GLY A 313 17.60 -23.14 -19.93
N ASP A 314 18.91 -23.37 -20.01
CA ASP A 314 19.96 -22.42 -19.56
C ASP A 314 19.98 -21.08 -20.32
N ARG A 315 19.17 -20.94 -21.37
CA ARG A 315 19.01 -19.66 -22.09
C ARG A 315 18.12 -18.66 -21.35
N LEU A 316 17.38 -19.11 -20.33
CA LEU A 316 16.45 -18.30 -19.55
C LEU A 316 16.87 -18.29 -18.07
N VAL A 317 16.76 -17.12 -17.46
CA VAL A 317 16.72 -16.98 -16.00
C VAL A 317 15.52 -16.10 -15.64
N ILE A 318 14.78 -16.49 -14.60
CA ILE A 318 13.67 -15.74 -14.04
C ILE A 318 14.12 -15.17 -12.69
N LEU A 319 14.09 -13.84 -12.56
CA LEU A 319 14.40 -13.13 -11.32
C LEU A 319 13.09 -12.75 -10.63
N GLY A 320 12.92 -13.08 -9.35
CA GLY A 320 11.71 -12.79 -8.58
C GLY A 320 11.97 -11.91 -7.37
N HIS A 321 11.28 -10.77 -7.27
CA HIS A 321 11.36 -9.94 -6.06
C HIS A 321 10.59 -10.57 -4.89
N LEU A 322 11.06 -10.39 -3.66
CA LEU A 322 10.45 -10.96 -2.45
C LEU A 322 8.98 -10.53 -2.19
N TYR A 323 8.53 -9.42 -2.77
CA TYR A 323 7.12 -8.99 -2.69
C TYR A 323 6.21 -9.61 -3.76
N GLN A 324 6.73 -10.45 -4.64
CA GLN A 324 5.92 -11.14 -5.64
C GLN A 324 4.96 -12.14 -4.99
N ARG A 325 3.83 -12.38 -5.66
CA ARG A 325 2.88 -13.43 -5.31
C ARG A 325 3.58 -14.79 -5.39
N ASP A 326 3.23 -15.70 -4.49
CA ASP A 326 3.87 -17.03 -4.43
C ASP A 326 3.66 -17.84 -5.71
N GLU A 327 2.50 -17.68 -6.34
CA GLU A 327 2.19 -18.34 -7.62
C GLU A 327 3.16 -17.94 -8.74
N VAL A 328 3.68 -16.72 -8.74
CA VAL A 328 4.70 -16.27 -9.70
C VAL A 328 6.09 -16.66 -9.19
N LEU A 329 6.35 -16.44 -7.90
CA LEU A 329 7.67 -16.62 -7.30
C LEU A 329 8.17 -18.07 -7.38
N GLN A 330 7.27 -19.06 -7.38
CA GLN A 330 7.65 -20.47 -7.57
C GLN A 330 8.42 -20.75 -8.88
N PHE A 331 8.33 -19.85 -9.86
CA PHE A 331 9.06 -19.96 -11.13
C PHE A 331 10.36 -19.18 -11.16
N ALA A 332 10.67 -18.37 -10.13
CA ALA A 332 11.93 -17.65 -10.06
C ALA A 332 13.11 -18.62 -9.86
N ASP A 333 14.16 -18.45 -10.66
CA ASP A 333 15.44 -19.13 -10.46
C ASP A 333 16.25 -18.48 -9.35
N LEU A 334 16.14 -17.15 -9.24
CA LEU A 334 16.79 -16.35 -8.21
C LEU A 334 15.77 -15.43 -7.56
N THR A 335 15.76 -15.42 -6.23
CA THR A 335 14.86 -14.59 -5.41
C THR A 335 15.66 -13.68 -4.51
N GLY A 336 15.23 -12.42 -4.35
CA GLY A 336 15.92 -11.47 -3.50
C GLY A 336 15.25 -10.10 -3.38
N ASP A 337 15.88 -9.24 -2.57
CA ASP A 337 15.61 -7.81 -2.59
C ASP A 337 16.29 -7.14 -3.80
N SER A 338 16.08 -5.83 -3.96
CA SER A 338 16.64 -5.07 -5.09
C SER A 338 18.17 -5.18 -5.21
N LEU A 339 18.91 -5.26 -4.09
CA LEU A 339 20.36 -5.31 -4.11
C LEU A 339 20.85 -6.67 -4.62
N LYS A 340 20.30 -7.74 -4.03
CA LYS A 340 20.63 -9.11 -4.44
C LYS A 340 20.30 -9.33 -5.92
N LEU A 341 19.12 -8.91 -6.37
CA LEU A 341 18.70 -9.11 -7.76
C LEU A 341 19.53 -8.29 -8.76
N ALA A 342 19.94 -7.06 -8.41
CA ALA A 342 20.84 -6.27 -9.24
C ALA A 342 22.22 -6.93 -9.38
N HIS A 343 22.75 -7.50 -8.29
CA HIS A 343 24.01 -8.25 -8.33
C HIS A 343 23.85 -9.56 -9.12
N ASP A 344 22.85 -10.37 -8.82
CA ASP A 344 22.58 -11.67 -9.46
C ASP A 344 22.39 -11.53 -10.99
N ALA A 345 21.76 -10.44 -11.45
CA ALA A 345 21.60 -10.15 -12.88
C ALA A 345 22.95 -10.03 -13.62
N THR A 346 24.04 -9.68 -12.93
CA THR A 346 25.40 -9.61 -13.52
C THR A 346 26.10 -10.97 -13.59
N GLN A 347 25.64 -11.95 -12.81
CA GLN A 347 26.32 -13.25 -12.64
C GLN A 347 25.77 -14.36 -13.54
N THR A 348 24.62 -14.14 -14.19
CA THR A 348 23.95 -15.15 -15.04
C THR A 348 24.39 -15.09 -16.50
N ASP A 349 24.75 -16.24 -17.10
CA ASP A 349 25.06 -16.42 -18.52
C ASP A 349 23.82 -16.58 -19.43
N ALA A 350 22.61 -16.55 -18.86
CA ALA A 350 21.37 -16.70 -19.61
C ALA A 350 21.20 -15.58 -20.65
N LYS A 351 20.79 -15.96 -21.87
CA LYS A 351 20.52 -15.00 -22.95
C LYS A 351 19.29 -14.12 -22.65
N HIS A 352 18.29 -14.70 -22.00
CA HIS A 352 17.02 -14.06 -21.69
C HIS A 352 16.85 -13.98 -20.17
N ILE A 353 16.58 -12.78 -19.67
CA ILE A 353 16.30 -12.50 -18.26
C ILE A 353 14.85 -12.03 -18.19
N VAL A 354 13.98 -12.75 -17.49
CA VAL A 354 12.62 -12.29 -17.19
C VAL A 354 12.60 -11.78 -15.76
N PHE A 355 12.34 -10.49 -15.57
CA PHE A 355 12.30 -9.85 -14.27
C PHE A 355 10.86 -9.77 -13.76
N CYS A 356 10.51 -10.62 -12.79
CA CYS A 356 9.23 -10.60 -12.08
C CYS A 356 9.30 -9.61 -10.92
N GLY A 357 9.04 -8.35 -11.23
CA GLY A 357 9.04 -7.23 -10.31
C GLY A 357 8.58 -5.97 -11.03
N VAL A 358 8.92 -4.81 -10.47
CA VAL A 358 8.54 -3.51 -11.04
C VAL A 358 9.55 -3.00 -12.08
N HIS A 359 9.10 -2.10 -12.95
CA HIS A 359 9.75 -1.66 -14.17
C HIS A 359 11.19 -1.17 -13.95
N PHE A 360 11.42 -0.31 -12.95
CA PHE A 360 12.77 0.21 -12.68
C PHE A 360 13.79 -0.88 -12.29
N MET A 361 13.33 -1.99 -11.71
CA MET A 361 14.21 -3.10 -11.37
C MET A 361 14.63 -3.84 -12.64
N ALA A 362 13.69 -4.02 -13.57
CA ALA A 362 13.96 -4.55 -14.90
C ALA A 362 14.86 -3.60 -15.71
N GLU A 363 14.70 -2.27 -15.58
CA GLU A 363 15.64 -1.29 -16.17
C GLU A 363 17.04 -1.44 -15.58
N THR A 364 17.15 -1.60 -14.26
CA THR A 364 18.43 -1.80 -13.58
C THR A 364 19.13 -3.06 -14.09
N ALA A 365 18.38 -4.17 -14.22
CA ALA A 365 18.89 -5.39 -14.82
C ALA A 365 19.30 -5.18 -16.29
N ALA A 366 18.55 -4.39 -17.06
CA ALA A 366 18.86 -4.09 -18.46
C ALA A 366 20.12 -3.22 -18.61
N ILE A 367 20.37 -2.28 -17.69
CA ILE A 367 21.57 -1.43 -17.67
C ILE A 367 22.83 -2.25 -17.36
N LEU A 368 22.70 -3.21 -16.43
CA LEU A 368 23.78 -4.09 -15.97
C LEU A 368 23.94 -5.35 -16.83
N ALA A 369 23.00 -5.62 -17.75
CA ALA A 369 23.03 -6.78 -18.63
C ALA A 369 24.30 -6.78 -19.51
N ARG A 370 24.91 -7.95 -19.65
CA ARG A 370 26.10 -8.12 -20.50
C ARG A 370 25.73 -8.07 -21.99
N PRO A 371 26.68 -7.74 -22.88
CA PRO A 371 26.44 -7.72 -24.32
C PRO A 371 25.78 -9.02 -24.81
N GLY A 372 24.65 -8.91 -25.49
CA GLY A 372 23.89 -10.04 -26.02
C GLY A 372 22.78 -10.58 -25.11
N GLN A 373 22.72 -10.18 -23.84
CA GLN A 373 21.60 -10.48 -22.95
C GLN A 373 20.40 -9.56 -23.23
N GLN A 374 19.20 -10.07 -22.97
CA GLN A 374 17.95 -9.34 -23.15
C GLN A 374 17.10 -9.47 -21.89
N VAL A 375 16.59 -8.34 -21.40
CA VAL A 375 15.73 -8.28 -20.22
C VAL A 375 14.28 -8.03 -20.63
N PHE A 376 13.35 -8.71 -19.96
CA PHE A 376 11.91 -8.65 -20.21
C PHE A 376 11.15 -8.44 -18.90
N SER A 377 10.03 -7.73 -18.95
CA SER A 377 9.08 -7.62 -17.84
C SER A 377 7.76 -8.26 -18.25
N PRO A 378 7.13 -9.11 -17.42
CA PRO A 378 5.77 -9.61 -17.68
C PRO A 378 4.76 -8.49 -17.93
N ASP A 379 4.86 -7.39 -17.19
CA ASP A 379 4.04 -6.19 -17.38
C ASP A 379 4.92 -4.93 -17.43
N PRO A 380 5.04 -4.25 -18.59
CA PRO A 380 5.78 -3.00 -18.70
C PRO A 380 5.18 -1.85 -17.88
N SER A 381 3.89 -1.92 -17.55
CA SER A 381 3.17 -0.92 -16.76
C SER A 381 3.31 -1.11 -15.24
N ALA A 382 4.00 -2.16 -14.80
CA ALA A 382 4.30 -2.42 -13.38
C ALA A 382 5.26 -1.36 -12.82
N GLY A 383 4.79 -0.14 -12.57
CA GLY A 383 5.60 0.97 -12.08
C GLY A 383 5.94 0.89 -10.60
N CYS A 384 6.26 2.02 -9.98
CA CYS A 384 6.40 2.11 -8.54
C CYS A 384 5.99 3.50 -8.10
N PHE A 385 4.96 3.56 -7.24
CA PHE A 385 4.43 4.82 -6.73
C PHE A 385 5.54 5.74 -6.23
N LEU A 386 6.46 5.20 -5.42
CA LEU A 386 7.59 5.94 -4.86
C LEU A 386 8.53 6.47 -5.96
N ALA A 387 8.85 5.66 -6.98
CA ALA A 387 9.70 6.09 -8.09
C ALA A 387 9.06 7.24 -8.88
N ASP A 388 7.73 7.20 -9.03
CA ASP A 388 6.95 8.21 -9.76
C ASP A 388 6.82 9.54 -8.98
N THR A 389 7.20 9.58 -7.69
CA THR A 389 7.22 10.83 -6.91
C THR A 389 8.37 11.77 -7.29
N ALA A 390 9.33 11.33 -8.10
CA ALA A 390 10.44 12.14 -8.58
C ALA A 390 10.63 11.97 -10.09
N SER A 391 10.62 13.09 -10.82
CA SER A 391 10.99 13.13 -12.23
C SER A 391 12.39 13.72 -12.42
N LEU A 392 13.00 13.48 -13.58
CA LEU A 392 14.28 14.12 -13.92
C LEU A 392 14.15 15.65 -13.92
N ASP A 393 13.07 16.19 -14.47
CA ASP A 393 12.85 17.62 -14.58
C ASP A 393 12.75 18.28 -13.20
N ASP A 394 12.00 17.68 -12.27
CA ASP A 394 11.85 18.20 -10.92
C ASP A 394 13.15 18.13 -10.12
N VAL A 395 13.88 17.01 -10.22
CA VAL A 395 15.17 16.81 -9.53
C VAL A 395 16.25 17.72 -10.10
N ALA A 396 16.30 17.89 -11.42
CA ALA A 396 17.22 18.82 -12.07
C ALA A 396 16.91 20.28 -11.71
N GLY A 397 15.62 20.64 -11.62
CA GLY A 397 15.18 21.94 -11.13
C GLY A 397 15.60 22.20 -9.68
N ALA A 398 15.43 21.21 -8.80
CA ALA A 398 15.91 21.28 -7.43
C ALA A 398 17.43 21.41 -7.36
N TRP A 399 18.16 20.65 -8.17
CA TRP A 399 19.61 20.74 -8.27
C TRP A 399 20.10 22.12 -8.69
N ALA A 400 19.44 22.76 -9.66
CA ALA A 400 19.77 24.13 -10.06
C ALA A 400 19.59 25.16 -8.92
N LEU A 401 18.61 24.94 -8.03
CA LEU A 401 18.42 25.76 -6.84
C LEU A 401 19.48 25.49 -5.77
N LEU A 402 19.88 24.22 -5.59
CA LEU A 402 21.03 23.86 -4.74
C LEU A 402 22.31 24.54 -5.24
N ASP A 403 22.56 24.49 -6.54
CA ASP A 403 23.72 25.11 -7.19
C ASP A 403 23.73 26.62 -6.95
N LYS A 404 22.60 27.29 -7.17
CA LYS A 404 22.45 28.71 -6.87
C LYS A 404 22.68 29.06 -5.40
N ALA A 405 22.26 28.21 -4.46
CA ALA A 405 22.38 28.46 -3.03
C ALA A 405 23.81 28.24 -2.50
N LEU A 406 24.53 27.27 -3.08
CA LEU A 406 25.83 26.77 -2.62
C LEU A 406 27.01 27.23 -3.50
N GLY A 407 26.77 27.81 -4.68
CA GLY A 407 27.77 28.26 -5.63
C GLY A 407 28.13 27.20 -6.68
N GLU A 408 28.56 26.01 -6.22
CA GLU A 408 28.79 24.84 -7.07
C GLU A 408 28.27 23.57 -6.38
N ALA A 409 27.05 23.14 -6.71
CA ALA A 409 26.40 22.01 -6.04
C ALA A 409 27.21 20.71 -6.18
N VAL A 410 27.87 20.48 -7.31
CA VAL A 410 28.67 19.28 -7.55
C VAL A 410 29.89 19.15 -6.64
N GLN A 411 30.36 20.23 -6.02
CA GLN A 411 31.44 20.19 -5.03
C GLN A 411 30.91 19.97 -3.61
N GLU A 412 29.69 20.44 -3.33
CA GLU A 412 29.12 20.51 -1.98
C GLU A 412 28.14 19.38 -1.65
N VAL A 413 27.48 18.80 -2.66
CA VAL A 413 26.36 17.87 -2.49
C VAL A 413 26.59 16.58 -3.26
N THR A 414 26.47 15.43 -2.60
CA THR A 414 26.43 14.11 -3.27
C THR A 414 24.98 13.71 -3.53
N PRO A 415 24.53 13.56 -4.78
CA PRO A 415 23.20 13.04 -5.06
C PRO A 415 23.18 11.52 -4.86
N VAL A 416 22.27 11.05 -4.02
CA VAL A 416 22.04 9.64 -3.73
C VAL A 416 20.62 9.29 -4.15
N THR A 417 20.48 8.43 -5.16
CA THR A 417 19.18 7.94 -5.57
C THR A 417 18.94 6.54 -5.02
N TYR A 418 17.78 6.29 -4.44
CA TYR A 418 17.34 4.94 -4.13
C TYR A 418 17.06 4.19 -5.44
N VAL A 419 17.28 2.87 -5.46
CA VAL A 419 17.08 2.03 -6.65
C VAL A 419 15.65 2.14 -7.19
N ASN A 420 14.68 2.45 -6.33
CA ASN A 420 13.29 2.78 -6.66
C ASN A 420 13.20 4.17 -7.31
N SER A 421 13.76 4.30 -8.50
CA SER A 421 13.86 5.53 -9.31
C SER A 421 13.95 5.16 -10.80
N SER A 422 13.66 6.09 -11.71
CA SER A 422 13.84 5.83 -13.14
C SER A 422 15.31 5.66 -13.54
N ALA A 423 15.57 5.04 -14.69
CA ALA A 423 16.91 5.02 -15.28
C ALA A 423 17.51 6.43 -15.48
N GLN A 424 16.68 7.42 -15.81
CA GLN A 424 17.09 8.82 -15.98
C GLN A 424 17.62 9.44 -14.68
N LEU A 425 16.98 9.16 -13.54
CA LEU A 425 17.45 9.63 -12.24
C LEU A 425 18.75 8.96 -11.80
N LYS A 426 18.95 7.68 -12.16
CA LYS A 426 20.23 7.00 -11.98
C LYS A 426 21.33 7.61 -12.85
N ALA A 427 21.01 7.96 -14.10
CA ALA A 427 21.92 8.65 -15.00
C ALA A 427 22.34 10.02 -14.46
N PHE A 428 21.37 10.81 -13.98
CA PHE A 428 21.63 12.09 -13.31
C PHE A 428 22.59 11.92 -12.11
N CYS A 429 22.36 10.94 -11.24
CA CYS A 429 23.32 10.60 -10.18
C CYS A 429 24.70 10.26 -10.73
N GLY A 430 24.78 9.46 -11.80
CA GLY A 430 26.04 9.08 -12.45
C GLY A 430 26.86 10.30 -12.88
N GLU A 431 26.22 11.21 -13.63
CA GLU A 431 26.78 12.44 -14.19
C GLU A 431 27.26 13.42 -13.10
N GLN A 432 26.53 13.54 -12.00
CA GLN A 432 26.88 14.44 -10.90
C GLN A 432 27.89 13.83 -9.89
N GLY A 433 28.46 12.66 -10.21
CA GLY A 433 29.39 11.95 -9.33
C GLY A 433 28.74 11.33 -8.07
N GLY A 434 27.42 11.14 -8.11
CA GLY A 434 26.60 10.50 -7.10
C GLY A 434 26.57 8.97 -7.20
N ILE A 435 25.58 8.36 -6.57
CA ILE A 435 25.52 6.91 -6.34
C ILE A 435 24.07 6.42 -6.19
N VAL A 436 23.82 5.15 -6.51
CA VAL A 436 22.54 4.48 -6.21
C VAL A 436 22.61 3.82 -4.83
N CYS A 437 21.50 3.71 -4.10
CA CYS A 437 21.42 2.89 -2.90
C CYS A 437 20.23 1.92 -2.95
N THR A 438 20.21 0.98 -2.00
CA THR A 438 19.06 0.14 -1.67
C THR A 438 18.77 0.26 -0.17
N SER A 439 17.63 -0.24 0.32
CA SER A 439 17.39 -0.30 1.77
C SER A 439 18.40 -1.20 2.51
N GLY A 440 19.06 -2.14 1.81
CA GLY A 440 20.07 -3.03 2.37
C GLY A 440 21.47 -2.42 2.53
N ASN A 441 21.79 -1.32 1.82
CA ASN A 441 23.09 -0.66 1.91
C ASN A 441 23.02 0.86 2.09
N ALA A 442 21.85 1.43 2.35
CA ALA A 442 21.63 2.88 2.48
C ALA A 442 22.59 3.53 3.51
N GLU A 443 22.82 2.89 4.65
CA GLU A 443 23.74 3.40 5.69
C GLU A 443 25.18 3.51 5.19
N ARG A 444 25.70 2.45 4.54
CA ARG A 444 27.04 2.45 3.92
C ARG A 444 27.15 3.52 2.84
N VAL A 445 26.12 3.65 1.99
CA VAL A 445 26.09 4.64 0.91
C VAL A 445 26.02 6.06 1.45
N MET A 446 25.20 6.33 2.47
CA MET A 446 25.09 7.64 3.11
C MET A 446 26.41 8.04 3.78
N ALA A 447 27.06 7.12 4.50
CA ALA A 447 28.37 7.34 5.09
C ALA A 447 29.44 7.62 4.02
N TRP A 448 29.45 6.84 2.93
CA TRP A 448 30.33 7.08 1.78
C TRP A 448 30.11 8.46 1.16
N ALA A 449 28.85 8.87 0.99
CA ALA A 449 28.49 10.14 0.35
C ALA A 449 28.91 11.35 1.20
N LEU A 450 28.69 11.29 2.52
CA LEU A 450 29.09 12.33 3.47
C LEU A 450 30.60 12.38 3.72
N GLY A 451 31.31 11.27 3.50
CA GLY A 451 32.77 11.24 3.55
C GLY A 451 33.44 11.95 2.37
N ARG A 452 32.70 12.21 1.28
CA ARG A 452 33.21 12.82 0.05
C ARG A 452 32.82 14.28 -0.12
N ARG A 453 31.58 14.62 0.25
CA ARG A 453 31.03 15.97 0.16
C ARG A 453 30.27 16.29 1.45
N PRO A 454 30.21 17.55 1.88
CA PRO A 454 29.62 17.92 3.16
C PRO A 454 28.11 17.62 3.25
N ARG A 455 27.42 17.47 2.11
CA ARG A 455 25.97 17.29 2.05
C ARG A 455 25.55 16.12 1.17
N VAL A 456 24.37 15.57 1.44
CA VAL A 456 23.70 14.58 0.59
C VAL A 456 22.36 15.12 0.12
N PHE A 457 22.02 14.90 -1.14
CA PHE A 457 20.67 15.04 -1.66
C PHE A 457 20.11 13.66 -1.95
N PHE A 458 19.18 13.21 -1.13
CA PHE A 458 18.64 11.85 -1.12
C PHE A 458 17.23 11.81 -1.70
N PHE A 459 17.00 10.94 -2.69
CA PHE A 459 15.72 10.84 -3.38
C PHE A 459 15.42 9.41 -3.89
N PRO A 460 14.16 9.04 -4.15
CA PRO A 460 12.95 9.83 -3.86
C PRO A 460 12.42 9.65 -2.43
N ASP A 461 12.89 8.65 -1.66
CA ASP A 461 12.25 8.29 -0.39
C ASP A 461 12.76 9.12 0.80
N GLN A 462 11.89 9.95 1.36
CA GLN A 462 12.20 10.77 2.52
C GLN A 462 12.46 9.95 3.78
N HIS A 463 11.80 8.81 3.94
CA HIS A 463 11.84 8.02 5.16
C HIS A 463 13.11 7.17 5.21
N LEU A 464 13.45 6.49 4.11
CA LEU A 464 14.71 5.78 4.01
C LEU A 464 15.88 6.73 4.25
N GLY A 465 15.90 7.90 3.58
CA GLY A 465 16.94 8.91 3.76
C GLY A 465 17.02 9.43 5.19
N ARG A 466 15.87 9.80 5.79
CA ARG A 466 15.78 10.33 7.16
C ARG A 466 16.19 9.31 8.21
N ASN A 467 15.68 8.08 8.12
CA ASN A 467 15.97 7.02 9.08
C ASN A 467 17.44 6.62 9.01
N THR A 468 18.01 6.57 7.80
CA THR A 468 19.45 6.34 7.58
C THR A 468 20.29 7.46 8.20
N ALA A 469 19.92 8.73 7.95
CA ALA A 469 20.63 9.88 8.51
C ALA A 469 20.58 9.89 10.06
N ARG A 470 19.43 9.54 10.65
CA ARG A 470 19.26 9.40 12.11
C ARG A 470 20.14 8.28 12.68
N ALA A 471 20.20 7.13 12.03
CA ALA A 471 21.06 6.01 12.44
C ALA A 471 22.55 6.40 12.47
N LEU A 472 22.96 7.30 11.57
CA LEU A 472 24.31 7.89 11.53
C LEU A 472 24.51 9.07 12.50
N GLY A 473 23.52 9.38 13.35
CA GLY A 473 23.62 10.44 14.36
C GLY A 473 23.48 11.87 13.83
N ILE A 474 22.91 12.06 12.63
CA ILE A 474 22.64 13.40 12.08
C ILE A 474 21.39 13.96 12.77
N ALA A 475 21.46 15.20 13.23
CA ALA A 475 20.36 15.82 13.96
C ALA A 475 19.21 16.25 13.02
N ALA A 476 17.98 16.31 13.55
CA ALA A 476 16.79 16.61 12.76
C ALA A 476 16.81 18.01 12.14
N ASP A 477 17.45 18.99 12.79
CA ASP A 477 17.60 20.37 12.33
C ASP A 477 18.68 20.55 11.25
N GLU A 478 19.53 19.54 11.07
CA GLU A 478 20.47 19.37 9.96
C GLU A 478 19.85 18.62 8.76
N MET A 479 18.59 18.19 8.86
CA MET A 479 17.84 17.56 7.77
C MET A 479 16.83 18.53 7.18
N LEU A 480 16.84 18.66 5.85
CA LEU A 480 15.90 19.49 5.12
C LEU A 480 15.00 18.61 4.27
N LEU A 481 13.70 18.62 4.53
CA LEU A 481 12.72 18.07 3.60
C LEU A 481 12.49 19.08 2.48
N TRP A 482 12.66 18.64 1.24
CA TRP A 482 12.41 19.46 0.06
C TRP A 482 10.91 19.67 -0.13
N ASP A 483 10.50 20.88 -0.45
CA ASP A 483 9.12 21.22 -0.81
C ASP A 483 9.10 21.61 -2.29
N THR A 484 8.40 20.81 -3.10
CA THR A 484 8.32 20.99 -4.55
C THR A 484 7.44 22.17 -4.96
N ARG A 485 6.62 22.70 -4.06
CA ARG A 485 5.72 23.83 -4.30
C ARG A 485 6.31 25.14 -3.79
N GLN A 486 6.94 25.10 -2.62
CA GLN A 486 7.62 26.23 -2.00
C GLN A 486 9.08 25.86 -1.70
N PRO A 487 9.99 26.00 -2.69
CA PRO A 487 11.37 25.61 -2.51
C PRO A 487 12.00 26.24 -1.27
N PRO A 488 12.82 25.48 -0.52
CA PRO A 488 13.44 25.98 0.70
C PRO A 488 14.25 27.25 0.50
N ALA A 489 14.26 28.13 1.51
CA ALA A 489 15.12 29.30 1.50
C ALA A 489 16.61 28.92 1.41
N PRO A 490 17.46 29.70 0.73
CA PRO A 490 18.89 29.39 0.56
C PRO A 490 19.64 29.13 1.87
N GLU A 491 19.23 29.79 2.96
CA GLU A 491 19.86 29.60 4.28
C GLU A 491 19.56 28.21 4.87
N ALA A 492 18.33 27.71 4.67
CA ALA A 492 17.97 26.35 5.08
C ALA A 492 18.79 25.31 4.31
N ILE A 493 19.02 25.53 3.00
CA ILE A 493 19.87 24.67 2.17
C ILE A 493 21.31 24.64 2.70
N ARG A 494 21.88 25.80 3.06
CA ARG A 494 23.25 25.87 3.60
C ARG A 494 23.41 25.17 4.93
N ARG A 495 22.40 25.23 5.81
CA ARG A 495 22.43 24.56 7.12
C ARG A 495 22.27 23.04 7.02
N ALA A 496 21.58 22.56 5.98
CA ALA A 496 21.30 21.14 5.83
C ALA A 496 22.57 20.33 5.53
N ARG A 497 22.72 19.19 6.21
CA ARG A 497 23.67 18.12 5.84
C ARG A 497 23.00 17.04 4.99
N VAL A 498 21.70 16.81 5.19
CA VAL A 498 20.93 15.85 4.39
C VAL A 498 19.68 16.56 3.87
N ILE A 499 19.52 16.59 2.56
CA ILE A 499 18.38 17.14 1.86
C ILE A 499 17.57 15.94 1.34
N LEU A 500 16.30 15.87 1.68
CA LEU A 500 15.43 14.73 1.42
C LEU A 500 14.37 15.13 0.39
N TRP A 501 14.19 14.35 -0.66
CA TRP A 501 13.03 14.47 -1.55
C TRP A 501 11.74 14.07 -0.84
N PRO A 502 10.59 14.73 -1.05
CA PRO A 502 9.37 14.49 -0.31
C PRO A 502 8.55 13.28 -0.82
N GLY A 503 9.21 12.28 -1.42
CA GLY A 503 8.57 11.04 -1.82
C GLY A 503 8.44 10.06 -0.66
N ALA A 504 7.45 9.18 -0.73
CA ALA A 504 7.29 8.08 0.22
C ALA A 504 6.60 6.87 -0.41
N CYS A 505 6.92 5.68 0.08
CA CYS A 505 6.24 4.46 -0.32
C CYS A 505 4.80 4.43 0.23
N ASN A 506 3.81 4.31 -0.66
CA ASN A 506 2.39 4.21 -0.29
C ASN A 506 2.05 2.95 0.51
N VAL A 507 2.90 1.92 0.47
CA VAL A 507 2.77 0.71 1.29
C VAL A 507 3.18 0.99 2.73
N HIS A 508 4.43 1.44 2.95
CA HIS A 508 4.99 1.58 4.29
C HIS A 508 4.47 2.78 5.06
N GLN A 509 3.94 3.80 4.36
CA GLN A 509 3.23 4.92 4.98
C GLN A 509 1.97 4.49 5.74
N ARG A 510 1.39 3.33 5.42
CA ARG A 510 0.19 2.82 6.08
C ARG A 510 0.46 2.35 7.50
N PHE A 511 1.72 2.08 7.86
CA PHE A 511 2.09 1.81 9.25
C PHE A 511 2.16 3.10 10.04
N ARG A 512 1.55 3.10 11.23
CA ARG A 512 1.45 4.26 12.10
C ARG A 512 1.82 3.88 13.54
N PRO A 513 2.24 4.83 14.39
CA PRO A 513 2.64 4.56 15.77
C PRO A 513 1.58 3.80 16.60
N GLU A 514 0.31 4.07 16.36
CA GLU A 514 -0.83 3.38 16.99
C GLU A 514 -0.85 1.88 16.71
N HIS A 515 -0.40 1.43 15.54
CA HIS A 515 -0.31 0.00 15.21
C HIS A 515 0.73 -0.70 16.09
N VAL A 516 1.89 -0.07 16.30
CA VAL A 516 2.95 -0.60 17.18
C VAL A 516 2.46 -0.68 18.63
N ARG A 517 1.73 0.33 19.10
CA ARG A 517 1.17 0.35 20.46
C ARG A 517 0.08 -0.70 20.63
N ALA A 518 -0.83 -0.82 19.65
CA ALA A 518 -1.92 -1.79 19.68
C ALA A 518 -1.40 -3.22 19.71
N VAL A 519 -0.45 -3.58 18.83
CA VAL A 519 0.09 -4.94 18.79
C VAL A 519 0.84 -5.28 20.08
N ARG A 520 1.58 -4.34 20.69
CA ARG A 520 2.25 -4.56 21.98
C ARG A 520 1.28 -4.70 23.15
N ALA A 521 0.21 -3.90 23.16
CA ALA A 521 -0.83 -4.00 24.19
C ALA A 521 -1.55 -5.35 24.11
N GLN A 522 -1.78 -5.84 22.90
CA GLN A 522 -2.45 -7.11 22.67
C GLN A 522 -1.53 -8.32 22.89
N TYR A 523 -0.26 -8.21 22.49
CA TYR A 523 0.69 -9.30 22.52
C TYR A 523 1.93 -8.92 23.35
N PRO A 524 1.87 -9.09 24.68
CA PRO A 524 3.03 -8.85 25.54
C PRO A 524 4.25 -9.66 25.07
N GLY A 525 5.40 -8.99 24.97
CA GLY A 525 6.66 -9.61 24.51
C GLY A 525 6.80 -9.78 23.00
N VAL A 526 5.86 -9.28 22.18
CA VAL A 526 6.02 -9.26 20.72
C VAL A 526 7.21 -8.40 20.32
N ARG A 527 8.03 -8.92 19.40
CA ARG A 527 9.11 -8.18 18.76
C ARG A 527 8.60 -7.53 17.48
N VAL A 528 8.79 -6.24 17.32
CA VAL A 528 8.31 -5.46 16.17
C VAL A 528 9.48 -5.20 15.22
N VAL A 529 9.37 -5.65 13.98
CA VAL A 529 10.39 -5.45 12.93
C VAL A 529 9.75 -4.75 11.73
N VAL A 530 10.32 -3.64 11.27
CA VAL A 530 9.72 -2.83 10.19
C VAL A 530 10.70 -2.55 9.05
N HIS A 531 10.19 -2.19 7.88
CA HIS A 531 11.03 -1.70 6.79
C HIS A 531 11.45 -0.23 7.04
N PRO A 532 12.67 0.22 6.64
CA PRO A 532 13.13 1.60 6.86
C PRO A 532 12.42 2.65 6.00
N GLU A 533 11.56 2.25 5.06
CA GLU A 533 10.62 3.16 4.35
C GLU A 533 9.44 3.56 5.25
N CYS A 534 9.26 2.94 6.42
CA CYS A 534 8.30 3.39 7.42
C CYS A 534 8.68 4.76 7.99
N ARG A 535 7.68 5.50 8.48
CA ARG A 535 7.89 6.78 9.16
C ARG A 535 8.84 6.65 10.36
N ALA A 536 9.57 7.72 10.65
CA ALA A 536 10.56 7.73 11.73
C ALA A 536 9.93 7.44 13.10
N ASP A 537 8.71 7.90 13.35
CA ASP A 537 7.94 7.63 14.58
C ASP A 537 7.54 6.16 14.73
N VAL A 538 7.37 5.42 13.62
CA VAL A 538 7.15 3.97 13.62
C VAL A 538 8.47 3.24 13.85
N VAL A 539 9.54 3.66 13.17
CA VAL A 539 10.89 3.08 13.34
C VAL A 539 11.39 3.25 14.77
N ASP A 540 11.20 4.42 15.38
CA ASP A 540 11.59 4.72 16.76
C ASP A 540 10.87 3.81 17.78
N LEU A 541 9.66 3.33 17.46
CA LEU A 541 8.90 2.43 18.32
C LEU A 541 9.20 0.95 18.07
N ALA A 542 9.74 0.60 16.90
CA ALA A 542 10.06 -0.77 16.52
C ALA A 542 11.32 -1.29 17.25
N ASP A 543 11.46 -2.61 17.36
CA ASP A 543 12.63 -3.26 17.95
C ASP A 543 13.78 -3.40 16.95
N ALA A 544 13.48 -3.39 15.64
CA ALA A 544 14.47 -3.34 14.58
C ALA A 544 13.85 -2.77 13.29
N ALA A 545 14.70 -2.19 12.44
CA ALA A 545 14.33 -1.77 11.10
C ALA A 545 15.42 -2.17 10.09
N GLY A 546 15.03 -2.69 8.93
CA GLY A 546 15.97 -3.04 7.86
C GLY A 546 15.27 -3.49 6.58
N SER A 547 16.08 -3.77 5.55
CA SER A 547 15.56 -4.21 4.25
C SER A 547 14.69 -5.47 4.35
N THR A 548 14.03 -5.80 3.25
CA THR A 548 13.28 -7.06 3.13
C THR A 548 14.14 -8.28 3.47
N ALA A 549 15.39 -8.32 2.99
CA ALA A 549 16.32 -9.40 3.33
C ALA A 549 16.66 -9.43 4.83
N PHE A 550 16.85 -8.27 5.46
CA PHE A 550 17.07 -8.18 6.91
C PHE A 550 15.86 -8.71 7.70
N ILE A 551 14.64 -8.38 7.30
CA ILE A 551 13.42 -8.87 7.94
C ILE A 551 13.36 -10.41 7.86
N VAL A 552 13.63 -10.98 6.67
CA VAL A 552 13.69 -12.43 6.47
C VAL A 552 14.77 -13.06 7.35
N GLU A 553 15.95 -12.45 7.45
CA GLU A 553 17.03 -12.92 8.33
C GLU A 553 16.60 -12.90 9.80
N GLN A 554 15.92 -11.84 10.27
CA GLN A 554 15.44 -11.75 11.66
C GLN A 554 14.42 -12.85 12.00
N VAL A 555 13.57 -13.22 11.04
CA VAL A 555 12.56 -14.29 11.22
C VAL A 555 13.22 -15.66 11.19
N ASN A 556 14.12 -15.90 10.23
CA ASN A 556 14.88 -17.15 10.14
C ASN A 556 15.76 -17.40 11.37
N ALA A 557 16.33 -16.33 11.95
CA ALA A 557 17.16 -16.41 13.16
C ALA A 557 16.35 -16.49 14.46
N ALA A 558 15.03 -16.25 14.41
CA ALA A 558 14.19 -16.27 15.60
C ALA A 558 13.97 -17.72 16.09
N PRO A 559 14.11 -17.98 17.41
CA PRO A 559 13.79 -19.29 17.96
C PRO A 559 12.30 -19.67 17.78
N PRO A 560 11.97 -20.97 17.73
CA PRO A 560 10.58 -21.44 17.77
C PRO A 560 9.80 -20.83 18.95
N GLY A 561 8.53 -20.51 18.73
CA GLY A 561 7.66 -19.84 19.71
C GLY A 561 7.88 -18.33 19.84
N THR A 562 8.81 -17.74 19.09
CA THR A 562 8.96 -16.28 19.03
C THR A 562 7.73 -15.64 18.40
N ARG A 563 7.30 -14.51 18.97
CA ARG A 563 6.23 -13.69 18.41
C ARG A 563 6.83 -12.45 17.74
N LEU A 564 6.57 -12.29 16.45
CA LEU A 564 7.06 -11.17 15.66
C LEU A 564 5.90 -10.42 15.02
N ALA A 565 5.89 -9.09 15.08
CA ALA A 565 5.01 -8.24 14.30
C ALA A 565 5.82 -7.54 13.20
N ILE A 566 5.44 -7.76 11.94
CA ILE A 566 6.22 -7.32 10.77
C ILE A 566 5.49 -6.16 10.07
N GLY A 567 6.17 -5.02 9.96
CA GLY A 567 5.70 -3.83 9.22
C GLY A 567 6.33 -3.73 7.84
N THR A 568 5.83 -4.52 6.89
CA THR A 568 6.21 -4.46 5.47
C THR A 568 5.10 -4.99 4.57
N GLU A 569 5.38 -5.17 3.28
CA GLU A 569 4.43 -5.68 2.29
C GLU A 569 3.84 -7.05 2.68
N SER A 570 2.51 -7.20 2.55
CA SER A 570 1.76 -8.30 3.15
C SER A 570 1.95 -9.68 2.49
N HIS A 571 2.31 -9.77 1.21
CA HIS A 571 2.64 -11.08 0.61
C HIS A 571 3.88 -11.68 1.26
N LEU A 572 4.88 -10.87 1.62
CA LEU A 572 6.03 -11.37 2.36
C LEU A 572 5.64 -11.86 3.76
N VAL A 573 4.84 -11.10 4.49
CA VAL A 573 4.40 -11.50 5.85
C VAL A 573 3.64 -12.83 5.78
N ALA A 574 2.71 -12.96 4.83
CA ALA A 574 1.95 -14.19 4.62
C ALA A 574 2.83 -15.38 4.23
N ARG A 575 3.88 -15.16 3.43
CA ARG A 575 4.87 -16.21 3.12
C ARG A 575 5.62 -16.66 4.37
N LEU A 576 6.13 -15.72 5.15
CA LEU A 576 6.88 -16.02 6.37
C LEU A 576 6.02 -16.77 7.39
N GLN A 577 4.74 -16.42 7.54
CA GLN A 577 3.78 -17.18 8.37
C GLN A 577 3.67 -18.66 7.95
N ARG A 578 3.65 -18.94 6.64
CA ARG A 578 3.55 -20.32 6.12
C ARG A 578 4.87 -21.09 6.25
N GLU A 579 5.99 -20.40 6.06
CA GLU A 579 7.34 -21.00 6.12
C GLU A 579 7.80 -21.28 7.55
N HIS A 580 7.28 -20.55 8.54
CA HIS A 580 7.63 -20.66 9.96
C HIS A 580 6.39 -20.94 10.85
N PRO A 581 5.71 -22.09 10.70
CA PRO A 581 4.50 -22.43 11.47
C PRO A 581 4.77 -22.64 12.97
N ASP A 582 6.03 -22.76 13.37
CA ASP A 582 6.51 -22.85 14.73
C ASP A 582 6.71 -21.49 15.42
N GLN A 583 6.58 -20.39 14.67
CA GLN A 583 6.62 -19.01 15.18
C GLN A 583 5.23 -18.37 15.08
N GLU A 584 5.01 -17.30 15.86
CA GLU A 584 3.79 -16.50 15.76
C GLU A 584 4.10 -15.17 15.06
N ILE A 585 4.01 -15.20 13.72
CA ILE A 585 4.30 -14.05 12.87
C ILE A 585 3.00 -13.29 12.59
N LEU A 586 3.01 -11.99 12.85
CA LEU A 586 1.87 -11.10 12.76
C LEU A 586 2.12 -9.97 11.75
N SER A 587 1.07 -9.51 11.06
CA SER A 587 1.11 -8.21 10.37
C SER A 587 1.09 -7.07 11.40
N LEU A 588 1.90 -6.03 11.20
CA LEU A 588 1.90 -4.89 12.13
C LEU A 588 0.56 -4.14 12.14
N SER A 589 -0.14 -4.07 11.00
CA SER A 589 -1.46 -3.45 10.89
C SER A 589 -2.53 -4.49 10.61
N GLY A 590 -3.72 -4.31 11.22
CA GLY A 590 -4.89 -5.16 10.96
C GLY A 590 -5.50 -4.99 9.56
N ALA A 591 -5.15 -3.94 8.82
CA ALA A 591 -5.41 -3.85 7.39
C ALA A 591 -4.14 -4.21 6.61
N PRO A 592 -4.20 -5.13 5.62
CA PRO A 592 -3.00 -5.62 4.96
C PRO A 592 -2.39 -4.59 3.99
N ALA A 593 -1.08 -4.40 4.07
CA ALA A 593 -0.27 -3.47 3.30
C ALA A 593 0.23 -4.08 1.97
N PHE A 594 -0.66 -4.25 0.98
CA PHE A 594 -0.27 -4.76 -0.34
C PHE A 594 0.37 -3.70 -1.25
N CYS A 595 1.37 -4.11 -2.02
CA CYS A 595 1.94 -3.29 -3.09
C CYS A 595 1.19 -3.50 -4.41
N ARG A 596 0.45 -2.48 -4.85
CA ARG A 596 -0.29 -2.44 -6.13
C ARG A 596 0.50 -2.99 -7.31
N THR A 597 1.68 -2.42 -7.54
CA THR A 597 2.41 -2.65 -8.80
C THR A 597 3.15 -3.97 -8.81
N MET A 598 3.54 -4.49 -7.65
CA MET A 598 4.02 -5.88 -7.53
C MET A 598 2.94 -6.88 -7.91
N GLY A 599 1.67 -6.60 -7.56
CA GLY A 599 0.52 -7.41 -7.94
C GLY A 599 0.22 -7.45 -9.44
N GLN A 600 0.73 -6.53 -10.26
CA GLN A 600 0.46 -6.54 -11.71
C GLN A 600 1.14 -7.71 -12.44
N ILE A 601 2.18 -8.29 -11.84
CA ILE A 601 2.82 -9.49 -12.37
C ILE A 601 1.96 -10.70 -11.98
N THR A 602 1.51 -11.47 -12.98
CA THR A 602 0.58 -12.59 -12.83
C THR A 602 1.08 -13.80 -13.59
N LEU A 603 0.51 -14.98 -13.32
CA LEU A 603 0.77 -16.17 -14.15
C LEU A 603 0.43 -15.94 -15.64
N ALA A 604 -0.62 -15.18 -15.93
CA ALA A 604 -1.08 -14.97 -17.29
C ALA A 604 -0.06 -14.19 -18.13
N ASN A 605 0.42 -13.05 -17.63
CA ASN A 605 1.39 -12.24 -18.37
C ASN A 605 2.81 -12.84 -18.34
N LEU A 606 3.17 -13.58 -17.29
CA LEU A 606 4.41 -14.37 -17.27
C LEU A 606 4.38 -15.45 -18.36
N ALA A 607 3.29 -16.21 -18.46
CA ALA A 607 3.11 -17.20 -19.51
C ALA A 607 3.21 -16.57 -20.90
N GLU A 608 2.54 -15.44 -21.12
CA GLU A 608 2.57 -14.73 -22.41
C GLU A 608 3.99 -14.31 -22.83
N VAL A 609 4.77 -13.73 -21.92
CA VAL A 609 6.17 -13.37 -22.20
C VAL A 609 7.00 -14.61 -22.51
N LEU A 610 6.89 -15.68 -21.73
CA LEU A 610 7.64 -16.91 -21.95
C LEU A 610 7.27 -17.60 -23.27
N GLU A 611 5.99 -17.62 -23.64
CA GLU A 611 5.50 -18.12 -24.93
C GLU A 611 6.09 -17.33 -26.10
N SER A 612 6.14 -16.00 -25.95
CA SER A 612 6.72 -15.11 -26.96
C SER A 612 8.21 -15.39 -27.19
N LEU A 613 8.94 -15.68 -26.11
CA LEU A 613 10.36 -16.04 -26.13
C LEU A 613 10.58 -17.39 -26.80
N ALA A 614 9.79 -18.41 -26.42
CA ALA A 614 9.84 -19.73 -27.04
C ALA A 614 9.51 -19.68 -28.54
N ALA A 615 8.58 -18.80 -28.95
CA ALA A 615 8.21 -18.58 -30.34
C ALA A 615 9.19 -17.70 -31.14
N GLY A 616 10.26 -17.19 -30.52
CA GLY A 616 11.24 -16.31 -31.19
C GLY A 616 10.69 -14.93 -31.57
N ARG A 617 9.57 -14.50 -30.97
CA ARG A 617 8.92 -13.19 -31.20
C ARG A 617 8.75 -12.47 -29.85
N PRO A 618 9.86 -12.07 -29.20
CA PRO A 618 9.82 -11.56 -27.84
C PRO A 618 8.96 -10.29 -27.74
N ILE A 619 8.12 -10.23 -26.71
CA ILE A 619 7.37 -9.03 -26.30
C ILE A 619 7.97 -8.44 -25.03
N ASN A 620 7.57 -7.20 -24.68
CA ASN A 620 7.90 -6.55 -23.41
C ASN A 620 9.40 -6.48 -23.08
N ARG A 621 10.24 -6.33 -24.12
CA ARG A 621 11.67 -6.10 -23.94
C ARG A 621 11.89 -4.77 -23.24
N VAL A 622 12.67 -4.78 -22.17
CA VAL A 622 13.07 -3.57 -21.46
C VAL A 622 14.35 -3.02 -22.11
N THR A 623 14.33 -1.74 -22.46
CA THR A 623 15.45 -1.05 -23.10
C THR A 623 15.64 0.33 -22.49
N VAL A 624 16.88 0.72 -22.26
CA VAL A 624 17.28 2.05 -21.81
C VAL A 624 18.14 2.68 -22.90
N ALA A 625 17.96 3.98 -23.17
CA ALA A 625 18.78 4.71 -24.14
C ALA A 625 20.28 4.63 -23.76
N GLY A 626 21.17 4.55 -24.75
CA GLY A 626 22.58 4.21 -24.51
C GLY A 626 23.32 5.23 -23.63
N ASP A 627 23.10 6.52 -23.87
CA ASP A 627 23.63 7.62 -23.05
C ASP A 627 23.14 7.55 -21.59
N VAL A 628 21.84 7.34 -21.40
CA VAL A 628 21.23 7.15 -20.07
C VAL A 628 21.80 5.91 -19.39
N ALA A 629 21.93 4.80 -20.12
CA ALA A 629 22.42 3.54 -19.57
C ALA A 629 23.89 3.65 -19.12
N ASP A 630 24.75 4.31 -19.88
CA ASP A 630 26.17 4.46 -19.54
C ASP A 630 26.38 5.33 -18.30
N ALA A 631 25.65 6.44 -18.18
CA ALA A 631 25.67 7.27 -16.98
C ALA A 631 25.08 6.54 -15.76
N ALA A 632 23.94 5.87 -15.92
CA ALA A 632 23.29 5.12 -14.84
C ALA A 632 24.16 3.95 -14.35
N ARG A 633 24.85 3.26 -15.27
CA ARG A 633 25.78 2.18 -14.95
C ARG A 633 26.88 2.65 -14.00
N GLN A 634 27.45 3.84 -14.20
CA GLN A 634 28.48 4.37 -13.29
C GLN A 634 27.97 4.53 -11.85
N ALA A 635 26.73 5.00 -11.67
CA ALA A 635 26.14 5.14 -10.33
C ALA A 635 25.83 3.77 -9.68
N LEU A 636 25.40 2.79 -10.49
CA LEU A 636 25.13 1.42 -10.03
C LEU A 636 26.41 0.65 -9.71
N GLU A 637 27.47 0.80 -10.49
CA GLU A 637 28.78 0.17 -10.20
C GLU A 637 29.38 0.73 -8.91
N ARG A 638 29.25 2.04 -8.66
CA ARG A 638 29.61 2.64 -7.36
C ARG A 638 28.81 2.01 -6.21
N MET A 639 27.50 1.79 -6.41
CA MET A 639 26.65 1.12 -5.41
C MET A 639 27.14 -0.30 -5.11
N LEU A 640 27.47 -1.08 -6.14
CA LEU A 640 27.94 -2.47 -5.96
C LEU A 640 29.32 -2.55 -5.31
N ALA A 641 30.14 -1.50 -5.43
CA ALA A 641 31.44 -1.41 -4.78
C ALA A 641 31.37 -0.94 -3.31
N VAL A 642 30.28 -0.27 -2.92
CA VAL A 642 30.06 0.30 -1.58
C VAL A 642 29.25 -0.60 -0.69
#